data_AF-S8E645-F1
#
_entry.id   AF-S8E645-F1
#
_cell.length_a   1.000
_cell.length_b   1.000
_cell.length_c   1.000
_cell.angle_alpha   90.00
_cell.angle_beta   90.00
_cell.angle_gamma   90.00
#
_symmetry.space_group_name_H-M   'P 1'
#
loop_
_entity.id
_entity.type
_entity.pdbx_description
1 polymer ?
#
loop_
_entity_poly.entity_id
_entity_poly.type
_entity_poly.pdbx_seq_one_letter_code
_entity_poly.pdbx_strand_id
1 'polypeptide(L)'
;MRFIFQRLLRSRLDPLIRLDSIPTDVRTLLRRFDLDPEVTSYLCCPKCYCLYREDVHIDKCVYMAFADSEPCGEPLFETRSIRGTDHTIAIRKYLHQDFKAWHARLLSRPDIESAIDRTTASARNTPRSADRVVHDILDSDHVQQLLGPDGKPFLDAPTSELRLIWGFGFDGFDPHHAKPGRAGISTNGLYAILMNLPPDMRLQQDNMFLAGAIAGKPSLDQINHFVKLVVDNMLQFWTPGVYFSRTSKFPTGRFSLGALLPLICDLLAARQISGFPSPTSTYLCSVCDMTQDDIENLEKTTWCYRTEESHRDKANIWRTLPNEDARKRFIKEGGVRWTEFLRLPYWKPNQFTVLESMHAHNLRNLRHHIWTTWGMSTMLLSGDGCLWFRRQVPACTSRSKPDVWRTKISLLRTATVDELKAETHSVLWHLCYSLNLRRSGSKKMLVRNLAKWVSDRQFLLLRIDHAENRARPVLGKETLEEIWEDQSRTILPSTVDPAPRKIGSKTGSLKADQWRALGTIHLVISLIRLWGTSTEGPEASRRSLMLQNFMHLIYSVQLANTRSTSPESISAYEYHYMEYLRGFLSLYPEVPLMPTNHLATHYGEFMRGFGPSHAWRGWAMERFNHMLQQVPTNANISHATTTGELELTMMHHASRAANVRPLLRNGQLPTELSTLEPAFDKAFRDDVRGTRIADILGLGDSAKLQVKEMETSPVLSAATKQALTPHVADVTGEISS
;
A
#
# COMPACT_ATOMS: atom_id res chain seq x y z
N MET A 1 29.03 25.09 -2.18
CA MET A 1 28.66 26.05 -1.11
C MET A 1 29.73 27.09 -0.79
N ARG A 2 30.97 26.73 -0.42
CA ARG A 2 32.03 27.72 -0.07
C ARG A 2 32.30 28.79 -1.16
N PHE A 3 32.34 28.39 -2.43
CA PHE A 3 32.46 29.32 -3.56
C PHE A 3 31.25 30.27 -3.69
N ILE A 4 30.03 29.77 -3.45
CA ILE A 4 28.79 30.56 -3.51
C ILE A 4 28.74 31.54 -2.34
N PHE A 5 29.04 31.08 -1.11
CA PHE A 5 29.13 31.94 0.07
C PHE A 5 30.25 32.98 -0.05
N GLN A 6 31.44 32.62 -0.52
CA GLN A 6 32.52 33.58 -0.77
C GLN A 6 32.14 34.62 -1.82
N ARG A 7 31.38 34.26 -2.85
CA ARG A 7 30.95 35.19 -3.90
C ARG A 7 29.81 36.12 -3.44
N LEU A 8 28.88 35.60 -2.64
CA LEU A 8 27.80 36.39 -2.02
C LEU A 8 28.34 37.33 -0.92
N LEU A 9 29.22 36.84 -0.05
CA LEU A 9 29.81 37.63 1.04
C LEU A 9 30.85 38.65 0.54
N ARG A 10 31.55 38.41 -0.57
CA ARG A 10 32.40 39.45 -1.20
C ARG A 10 31.61 40.62 -1.76
N SER A 11 30.32 40.43 -2.06
CA SER A 11 29.45 41.51 -2.56
C SER A 11 28.83 42.37 -1.47
N ARG A 12 28.87 41.90 -0.21
CA ARG A 12 28.34 42.59 0.97
C ARG A 12 29.41 42.55 2.06
N LEU A 13 30.25 43.59 2.12
CA LEU A 13 31.25 43.81 3.18
C LEU A 13 30.55 43.91 4.55
N ASP A 14 30.17 42.78 5.13
CA ASP A 14 29.66 42.71 6.50
C ASP A 14 30.84 42.38 7.45
N PRO A 15 31.27 43.34 8.30
CA PRO A 15 32.42 43.16 9.19
C PRO A 15 32.20 42.10 10.28
N LEU A 16 30.98 41.57 10.47
CA LEU A 16 30.68 40.54 11.46
C LEU A 16 30.96 39.11 10.97
N ILE A 17 31.09 38.89 9.66
CA ILE A 17 31.31 37.54 9.09
C ILE A 17 32.79 37.35 8.76
N ARG A 18 33.58 36.82 9.70
CA ARG A 18 34.96 36.40 9.43
C ARG A 18 34.95 35.21 8.48
N LEU A 19 35.30 35.41 7.21
CA LEU A 19 35.39 34.33 6.20
C LEU A 19 36.30 33.17 6.64
N ASP A 20 37.29 33.47 7.47
CA ASP A 20 38.25 32.52 8.06
C ASP A 20 37.60 31.58 9.10
N SER A 21 36.42 31.96 9.63
CA SER A 21 35.66 31.18 10.62
C SER A 21 34.79 30.07 10.01
N ILE A 22 34.59 30.11 8.69
CA ILE A 22 33.83 29.11 7.94
C ILE A 22 34.69 27.85 7.78
N PRO A 23 34.30 26.70 8.34
CA PRO A 23 35.10 25.48 8.26
C PRO A 23 35.41 25.07 6.83
N THR A 24 36.65 24.64 6.60
CA THR A 24 37.10 24.11 5.31
C THR A 24 36.55 22.71 5.04
N ASP A 25 36.29 21.94 6.10
CA ASP A 25 35.75 20.59 6.05
C ASP A 25 34.23 20.60 6.32
N VAL A 26 33.45 20.05 5.40
CA VAL A 26 31.99 19.89 5.54
C VAL A 26 31.64 19.07 6.79
N ARG A 27 32.49 18.11 7.19
CA ARG A 27 32.29 17.32 8.43
C ARG A 27 32.33 18.20 9.68
N THR A 28 33.03 19.32 9.64
CA THR A 28 33.02 20.29 10.75
C THR A 28 31.74 21.08 10.77
N LEU A 29 31.15 21.42 9.62
CA LEU A 29 29.82 22.03 9.55
C LEU A 29 28.73 21.07 10.03
N LEU A 30 28.76 19.81 9.57
CA LEU A 30 27.82 18.78 9.97
C LEU A 30 27.83 18.57 11.50
N ARG A 31 29.02 18.53 12.12
CA ARG A 31 29.17 18.45 13.58
C ARG A 31 28.72 19.71 14.32
N ARG A 32 29.06 20.90 13.82
CA ARG A 32 28.67 22.17 14.46
C ARG A 32 27.16 22.38 14.49
N PHE A 33 26.46 21.96 13.44
CA PHE A 33 25.00 22.07 13.32
C PHE A 33 24.26 20.80 13.73
N ASP A 34 24.97 19.80 14.26
CA ASP A 34 24.41 18.52 14.71
C ASP A 34 23.48 17.87 13.66
N LEU A 35 23.91 17.86 12.39
CA LEU A 35 23.07 17.45 11.26
C LEU A 35 23.11 15.94 11.01
N ASP A 36 24.09 15.24 11.55
CA ASP A 36 24.16 13.79 11.45
C ASP A 36 23.06 13.14 12.30
N PRO A 37 22.42 12.06 11.82
CA PRO A 37 21.54 11.27 12.67
C PRO A 37 22.38 10.55 13.73
N GLU A 38 21.84 10.46 14.94
CA GLU A 38 22.31 9.48 15.91
C GLU A 38 21.90 8.09 15.43
N VAL A 39 22.87 7.20 15.26
CA VAL A 39 22.66 5.85 14.72
C VAL A 39 23.41 4.84 15.54
N THR A 40 22.81 3.67 15.73
CA THR A 40 23.52 2.47 16.18
C THR A 40 23.89 1.63 14.96
N SER A 41 25.16 1.24 14.88
CA SER A 41 25.68 0.36 13.84
C SER A 41 25.60 -1.11 14.24
N TYR A 42 25.12 -1.93 13.31
CA TYR A 42 25.00 -3.38 13.47
C TYR A 42 25.77 -4.11 12.36
N LEU A 43 26.48 -5.15 12.74
CA LEU A 43 26.91 -6.23 11.84
C LEU A 43 25.68 -7.06 11.48
N CYS A 44 25.46 -7.27 10.18
CA CYS A 44 24.34 -8.06 9.68
C CYS A 44 24.87 -9.33 9.03
N CYS A 45 24.45 -10.50 9.52
CA CYS A 45 24.88 -11.76 8.94
C CYS A 45 24.44 -11.86 7.46
N PRO A 46 25.35 -12.13 6.51
CA PRO A 46 25.01 -12.11 5.09
C PRO A 46 24.04 -13.23 4.68
N LYS A 47 24.00 -14.33 5.46
CA LYS A 47 23.16 -15.53 5.25
C LYS A 47 21.80 -15.45 5.94
N CYS A 48 21.79 -15.19 7.25
CA CYS A 48 20.55 -15.24 8.06
C CYS A 48 19.98 -13.87 8.45
N TYR A 49 20.67 -12.77 8.12
CA TYR A 49 20.27 -11.39 8.49
C TYR A 49 20.19 -11.10 10.00
N CYS A 50 20.67 -12.00 10.87
CA CYS A 50 20.78 -11.71 12.29
C CYS A 50 21.70 -10.49 12.53
N LEU A 51 21.31 -9.63 13.47
CA LEU A 51 21.98 -8.39 13.79
C LEU A 51 22.76 -8.49 15.09
N TYR A 52 24.01 -8.02 15.07
CA TYR A 52 24.87 -7.88 16.24
C TYR A 52 25.34 -6.44 16.30
N ARG A 53 25.36 -5.82 17.48
CA ARG A 53 25.90 -4.45 17.59
C ARG A 53 27.39 -4.48 17.25
N GLU A 54 27.86 -3.46 16.53
CA GLU A 54 29.25 -3.39 16.06
C GLU A 54 30.28 -3.25 17.21
N ASP A 55 29.84 -2.78 18.39
CA ASP A 55 30.68 -2.68 19.59
C ASP A 55 30.90 -4.03 20.31
N VAL A 56 30.21 -5.09 19.90
CA VAL A 56 30.36 -6.44 20.47
C VAL A 56 31.30 -7.27 19.60
N HIS A 57 32.35 -7.83 20.20
CA HIS A 57 33.34 -8.63 19.48
C HIS A 57 32.79 -10.02 19.11
N ILE A 58 32.37 -10.18 17.85
CA ILE A 58 31.81 -11.42 17.29
C ILE A 58 32.28 -11.58 15.85
N ASP A 59 33.12 -12.58 15.57
CA ASP A 59 33.67 -12.79 14.21
C ASP A 59 32.76 -13.64 13.30
N LYS A 60 31.95 -14.53 13.90
CA LYS A 60 31.05 -15.46 13.20
C LYS A 60 29.65 -15.40 13.79
N CYS A 61 28.65 -15.59 12.95
CA CYS A 61 27.25 -15.57 13.35
C CYS A 61 26.92 -16.74 14.30
N VAL A 62 26.45 -16.42 15.50
CA VAL A 62 26.05 -17.38 16.54
C VAL A 62 24.54 -17.65 16.59
N TYR A 63 23.79 -17.14 15.61
CA TYR A 63 22.33 -17.25 15.58
C TYR A 63 21.89 -18.70 15.37
N MET A 64 20.99 -19.18 16.23
CA MET A 64 20.33 -20.48 16.12
C MET A 64 18.87 -20.25 15.75
N ALA A 65 18.42 -20.81 14.62
CA ALA A 65 17.06 -20.63 14.12
C ALA A 65 16.03 -21.45 14.91
N PHE A 66 16.48 -22.55 15.52
CA PHE A 66 15.72 -23.46 16.36
C PHE A 66 16.54 -23.78 17.62
N ALA A 67 15.87 -24.20 18.70
CA ALA A 67 16.54 -24.49 19.97
C ALA A 67 17.67 -25.53 19.82
N ASP A 68 17.47 -26.53 18.97
CA ASP A 68 18.41 -27.64 18.75
C ASP A 68 19.21 -27.51 17.44
N SER A 69 19.14 -26.36 16.75
CA SER A 69 19.89 -26.17 15.50
C SER A 69 21.29 -25.65 15.74
N GLU A 70 22.27 -26.13 14.97
CA GLU A 70 23.62 -25.55 14.94
C GLU A 70 23.58 -24.03 14.66
N PRO A 71 24.51 -23.25 15.27
CA PRO A 71 24.67 -21.85 14.93
C PRO A 71 24.92 -21.64 13.45
N CYS A 72 24.47 -20.50 12.91
CA CYS A 72 24.61 -20.16 11.50
C CYS A 72 26.06 -20.27 10.98
N GLY A 73 27.04 -19.87 11.81
CA GLY A 73 28.47 -20.05 11.58
C GLY A 73 29.09 -19.14 10.51
N GLU A 74 28.27 -18.35 9.82
CA GLU A 74 28.69 -17.48 8.73
C GLU A 74 29.65 -16.38 9.22
N PRO A 75 30.81 -16.17 8.57
CA PRO A 75 31.70 -15.05 8.87
C PRO A 75 30.98 -13.70 8.78
N LEU A 76 31.31 -12.78 9.68
CA LEU A 76 30.79 -11.40 9.67
C LEU A 76 31.79 -10.40 9.05
N PHE A 77 33.05 -10.79 8.93
CA PHE A 77 34.13 -9.97 8.39
C PHE A 77 34.82 -10.66 7.21
N GLU A 78 35.34 -9.84 6.30
CA GLU A 78 36.20 -10.26 5.19
C GLU A 78 37.45 -9.39 5.14
N THR A 79 38.55 -9.94 4.61
CA THR A 79 39.79 -9.20 4.39
C THR A 79 39.78 -8.60 2.99
N ARG A 80 39.95 -7.29 2.88
CA ARG A 80 40.10 -6.58 1.60
C ARG A 80 41.45 -5.86 1.54
N SER A 81 42.22 -6.13 0.49
CA SER A 81 43.45 -5.40 0.20
C SER A 81 43.12 -4.06 -0.47
N ILE A 82 43.29 -2.95 0.25
CA ILE A 82 43.10 -1.60 -0.27
C ILE A 82 44.47 -0.92 -0.36
N ARG A 83 44.89 -0.53 -1.56
CA ARG A 83 46.19 0.11 -1.82
C ARG A 83 47.39 -0.68 -1.26
N GLY A 84 47.34 -2.01 -1.32
CA GLY A 84 48.40 -2.90 -0.86
C GLY A 84 48.44 -3.15 0.65
N THR A 85 47.47 -2.66 1.41
CA THR A 85 47.28 -2.98 2.84
C THR A 85 46.01 -3.79 3.03
N ASP A 86 46.10 -4.89 3.78
CA ASP A 86 44.95 -5.72 4.09
C ASP A 86 44.14 -5.10 5.24
N HIS A 87 42.86 -4.88 4.98
CA HIS A 87 41.90 -4.36 5.95
C HIS A 87 40.83 -5.41 6.22
N THR A 88 40.62 -5.73 7.49
CA THR A 88 39.46 -6.50 7.92
C THR A 88 38.24 -5.57 7.97
N ILE A 89 37.21 -5.89 7.21
CA ILE A 89 36.00 -5.08 7.10
C ILE A 89 34.75 -5.93 7.31
N ALA A 90 33.69 -5.34 7.82
CA ALA A 90 32.41 -6.03 7.96
C ALA A 90 31.83 -6.36 6.57
N ILE A 91 31.34 -7.60 6.40
CA ILE A 91 30.75 -8.05 5.14
C ILE A 91 29.45 -7.30 4.85
N ARG A 92 28.62 -7.06 5.87
CA ARG A 92 27.38 -6.28 5.75
C ARG A 92 27.08 -5.52 7.03
N LYS A 93 26.69 -4.25 6.86
CA LYS A 93 26.27 -3.36 7.95
C LYS A 93 24.83 -2.92 7.80
N TYR A 94 24.22 -2.59 8.93
CA TYR A 94 22.93 -1.94 9.02
C TYR A 94 23.01 -0.79 10.03
N LEU A 95 22.51 0.38 9.65
CA LEU A 95 22.36 1.51 10.56
C LEU A 95 20.91 1.62 11.00
N HIS A 96 20.71 1.66 12.32
CA HIS A 96 19.42 1.95 12.93
C HIS A 96 19.47 3.36 13.52
N GLN A 97 18.60 4.26 13.07
CA GLN A 97 18.49 5.61 13.63
C GLN A 97 17.90 5.54 15.05
N ASP A 98 18.46 6.30 15.98
CA ASP A 98 17.93 6.36 17.34
C ASP A 98 16.60 7.11 17.35
N PHE A 99 15.55 6.40 17.76
CA PHE A 99 14.19 6.95 17.75
C PHE A 99 14.00 8.05 18.81
N LYS A 100 14.67 7.97 19.96
CA LYS A 100 14.54 8.97 21.02
C LYS A 100 15.22 10.27 20.64
N ALA A 101 16.43 10.20 20.06
CA ALA A 101 17.16 11.37 19.58
C ALA A 101 16.39 12.08 18.46
N TRP A 102 15.87 11.33 17.48
CA TRP A 102 15.04 11.88 16.43
C TRP A 102 13.74 12.50 16.98
N HIS A 103 13.06 11.83 17.90
CA HIS A 103 11.84 12.34 18.53
C HIS A 103 12.11 13.59 19.39
N ALA A 104 13.22 13.66 20.11
CA ALA A 104 13.63 14.85 20.85
C ALA A 104 13.83 16.05 19.91
N ARG A 105 14.49 15.82 18.76
CA ARG A 105 14.68 16.86 17.73
C ARG A 105 13.36 17.30 17.13
N LEU A 106 12.42 16.37 16.91
CA LEU A 106 11.08 16.69 16.44
C LEU A 106 10.30 17.54 17.46
N LEU A 107 10.32 17.20 18.76
CA LEU A 107 9.66 17.96 19.83
C LEU A 107 10.35 19.28 20.19
N SER A 108 11.59 19.48 19.72
CA SER A 108 12.29 20.76 19.84
C SER A 108 11.75 21.82 18.88
N ARG A 109 10.84 21.45 17.98
CA ARG A 109 10.23 22.34 16.98
C ARG A 109 8.89 22.93 17.48
N PRO A 110 8.76 24.27 17.57
CA PRO A 110 7.53 24.90 18.08
C PRO A 110 6.29 24.64 17.23
N ASP A 111 6.44 24.59 15.90
CA ASP A 111 5.38 24.29 14.94
C ASP A 111 4.81 22.89 15.16
N ILE A 112 5.69 21.91 15.38
CA ILE A 112 5.33 20.50 15.60
C ILE A 112 4.62 20.32 16.92
N GLU A 113 5.21 20.76 18.03
CA GLU A 113 4.59 20.56 19.35
C GLU A 113 3.24 21.28 19.45
N SER A 114 3.13 22.46 18.82
CA SER A 114 1.84 23.17 18.71
C SER A 114 0.82 22.43 17.86
N ALA A 115 1.24 21.81 16.76
CA ALA A 115 0.34 21.01 15.94
C ALA A 115 -0.18 19.78 16.71
N ILE A 116 0.71 19.06 17.41
CA ILE A 116 0.37 17.89 18.23
C ILE A 116 -0.66 18.27 19.31
N ASP A 117 -0.44 19.36 20.05
CA ASP A 117 -1.38 19.77 21.10
C ASP A 117 -2.77 20.08 20.52
N ARG A 118 -2.82 20.79 19.38
CA ARG A 118 -4.11 21.15 18.72
C ARG A 118 -4.87 19.93 18.23
N THR A 119 -4.22 19.05 17.48
CA THR A 119 -4.87 17.85 16.93
C THR A 119 -5.28 16.88 18.02
N THR A 120 -4.46 16.71 19.06
CA THR A 120 -4.78 15.84 20.20
C THR A 120 -5.94 16.41 21.01
N ALA A 121 -5.98 17.74 21.23
CA ALA A 121 -7.13 18.37 21.87
C ALA A 121 -8.42 18.23 21.05
N SER A 122 -8.34 18.37 19.71
CA SER A 122 -9.47 18.12 18.82
C SER A 122 -9.95 16.69 18.91
N ALA A 123 -9.03 15.72 18.86
CA ALA A 123 -9.34 14.30 18.92
C ALA A 123 -9.95 13.85 20.26
N ARG A 124 -9.66 14.53 21.37
CA ARG A 124 -10.33 14.24 22.66
C ARG A 124 -11.79 14.66 22.66
N ASN A 125 -12.14 15.66 21.86
CA ASN A 125 -13.48 16.19 21.74
C ASN A 125 -14.28 15.54 20.60
N THR A 126 -13.75 14.48 19.99
CA THR A 126 -14.43 13.75 18.91
C THR A 126 -15.76 13.19 19.44
N PRO A 127 -16.89 13.47 18.77
CA PRO A 127 -18.19 12.96 19.18
C PRO A 127 -18.18 11.43 19.27
N ARG A 128 -18.85 10.85 20.25
CA ARG A 128 -18.98 9.38 20.39
C ARG A 128 -20.22 8.81 19.69
N SER A 129 -20.86 9.60 18.82
CA SER A 129 -22.01 9.14 18.04
C SER A 129 -21.59 8.03 17.06
N ALA A 130 -22.49 7.07 16.85
CA ALA A 130 -22.32 6.04 15.83
C ALA A 130 -22.33 6.66 14.43
N ASP A 131 -23.16 7.69 14.20
CA ASP A 131 -23.38 8.33 12.89
C ASP A 131 -22.39 9.46 12.59
N ARG A 132 -21.24 9.49 13.29
CA ARG A 132 -20.27 10.56 13.13
C ARG A 132 -19.51 10.46 11.82
N VAL A 133 -19.18 11.62 11.26
CA VAL A 133 -18.22 11.71 10.15
C VAL A 133 -16.81 11.76 10.72
N VAL A 134 -15.97 10.82 10.27
CA VAL A 134 -14.55 10.71 10.63
C VAL A 134 -13.72 11.39 9.56
N HIS A 135 -12.95 12.41 9.94
CA HIS A 135 -12.14 13.21 9.01
C HIS A 135 -10.65 12.85 9.06
N ASP A 136 -10.18 12.31 10.19
CA ASP A 136 -8.80 11.89 10.34
C ASP A 136 -8.68 10.61 11.18
N ILE A 137 -7.53 9.94 11.09
CA ILE A 137 -7.25 8.71 11.84
C ILE A 137 -7.33 8.90 13.35
N LEU A 138 -7.05 10.10 13.88
CA LEU A 138 -7.19 10.33 15.32
C LEU A 138 -8.65 10.25 15.78
N ASP A 139 -9.61 10.54 14.91
CA ASP A 139 -11.05 10.46 15.20
C ASP A 139 -11.63 9.04 15.06
N SER A 140 -10.80 8.10 14.60
CA SER A 140 -11.22 6.73 14.27
C SER A 140 -11.47 5.86 15.49
N ASP A 141 -12.31 4.83 15.34
CA ASP A 141 -12.69 3.96 16.45
C ASP A 141 -11.50 3.26 17.10
N HIS A 142 -10.53 2.76 16.33
CA HIS A 142 -9.36 2.09 16.90
C HIS A 142 -8.50 3.02 17.75
N VAL A 143 -8.39 4.31 17.39
CA VAL A 143 -7.61 5.28 18.16
C VAL A 143 -8.38 5.74 19.39
N GLN A 144 -9.66 6.07 19.23
CA GLN A 144 -10.52 6.57 20.30
C GLN A 144 -10.79 5.52 21.40
N GLN A 145 -10.84 4.24 21.02
CA GLN A 145 -11.06 3.12 21.94
C GLN A 145 -9.76 2.49 22.48
N LEU A 146 -8.59 2.95 22.02
CA LEU A 146 -7.31 2.45 22.50
C LEU A 146 -7.18 2.80 23.98
N LEU A 147 -6.92 1.81 24.83
CA LEU A 147 -6.60 2.02 26.24
C LEU A 147 -5.09 2.10 26.40
N GLY A 148 -4.61 3.07 27.18
CA GLY A 148 -3.22 3.19 27.57
C GLY A 148 -2.80 2.16 28.61
N PRO A 149 -1.50 2.14 28.96
CA PRO A 149 -0.97 1.25 30.00
C PRO A 149 -1.59 1.49 31.38
N ASP A 150 -2.22 2.65 31.59
CA ASP A 150 -2.95 3.03 32.80
C ASP A 150 -4.43 2.60 32.79
N GLY A 151 -4.88 1.90 31.75
CA GLY A 151 -6.27 1.46 31.57
C GLY A 151 -7.25 2.56 31.18
N LYS A 152 -6.78 3.80 30.96
CA LYS A 152 -7.61 4.94 30.52
C LYS A 152 -7.53 5.10 29.00
N PRO A 153 -8.45 5.84 28.36
CA PRO A 153 -8.32 6.17 26.93
C PRO A 153 -6.95 6.76 26.61
N PHE A 154 -6.28 6.24 25.57
CA PHE A 154 -4.89 6.57 25.28
C PHE A 154 -4.69 8.03 24.85
N LEU A 155 -5.68 8.69 24.25
CA LEU A 155 -5.53 10.13 23.94
C LEU A 155 -5.83 11.04 25.14
N ASP A 156 -6.41 10.51 26.21
CA ASP A 156 -6.71 11.25 27.44
C ASP A 156 -5.46 11.34 28.32
N ALA A 157 -4.68 12.40 28.13
CA ALA A 157 -3.43 12.65 28.84
C ALA A 157 -3.42 14.05 29.46
N PRO A 158 -2.80 14.24 30.64
CA PRO A 158 -2.56 15.58 31.17
C PRO A 158 -1.64 16.37 30.21
N THR A 159 -1.70 17.70 30.25
CA THR A 159 -0.91 18.55 29.33
C THR A 159 0.59 18.30 29.42
N SER A 160 1.10 17.88 30.59
CA SER A 160 2.50 17.52 30.84
C SER A 160 2.94 16.19 30.20
N GLU A 161 2.02 15.45 29.57
CA GLU A 161 2.28 14.13 28.98
C GLU A 161 1.77 14.09 27.53
N LEU A 162 2.63 13.60 26.63
CA LEU A 162 2.28 13.32 25.25
C LEU A 162 1.91 11.84 25.11
N ARG A 163 0.78 11.54 24.47
CA ARG A 163 0.42 10.18 24.06
C ARG A 163 0.23 10.15 22.56
N LEU A 164 1.19 9.55 21.86
CA LEU A 164 1.34 9.66 20.42
C LEU A 164 1.03 8.35 19.70
N ILE A 165 0.27 8.44 18.62
CA ILE A 165 -0.04 7.34 17.71
C ILE A 165 0.96 7.35 16.56
N TRP A 166 1.55 6.18 16.29
CA TRP A 166 2.52 5.96 15.22
C TRP A 166 1.97 4.95 14.23
N GLY A 167 2.09 5.23 12.94
CA GLY A 167 1.94 4.22 11.88
C GLY A 167 3.30 3.68 11.46
N PHE A 168 3.36 2.40 11.16
CA PHE A 168 4.59 1.76 10.67
C PHE A 168 4.51 1.53 9.17
N GLY A 169 5.52 2.00 8.47
CA GLY A 169 5.66 1.87 7.04
C GLY A 169 6.76 0.90 6.65
N PHE A 170 6.53 0.05 5.65
CA PHE A 170 7.57 -0.77 5.06
C PHE A 170 7.36 -0.92 3.56
N ASP A 171 8.40 -0.62 2.79
CA ASP A 171 8.32 -0.69 1.34
C ASP A 171 9.68 -1.02 0.70
N GLY A 172 9.64 -1.86 -0.32
CA GLY A 172 10.81 -2.35 -1.05
C GLY A 172 10.98 -1.62 -2.38
N PHE A 173 12.17 -1.11 -2.65
CA PHE A 173 12.47 -0.37 -3.87
C PHE A 173 13.85 -0.74 -4.45
N ASP A 174 14.02 -0.48 -5.75
CA ASP A 174 15.33 -0.58 -6.40
C ASP A 174 16.05 0.76 -6.31
N PRO A 175 17.19 0.85 -5.60
CA PRO A 175 17.89 2.12 -5.37
C PRO A 175 18.49 2.73 -6.64
N HIS A 176 18.68 1.96 -7.72
CA HIS A 176 19.28 2.45 -8.97
C HIS A 176 18.28 2.73 -10.09
N HIS A 177 16.99 2.58 -9.80
CA HIS A 177 15.91 2.45 -10.77
C HIS A 177 16.10 1.17 -11.61
N ALA A 178 15.03 0.40 -11.81
CA ALA A 178 15.07 -0.84 -12.61
C ALA A 178 15.45 -0.53 -14.08
N LYS A 179 16.74 -0.40 -14.36
CA LYS A 179 17.26 -0.15 -15.70
C LYS A 179 17.26 -1.46 -16.49
N PRO A 180 16.74 -1.46 -17.74
CA PRO A 180 16.75 -2.66 -18.58
C PRO A 180 18.17 -3.23 -18.71
N GLY A 181 18.33 -4.55 -18.52
CA GLY A 181 19.61 -5.25 -18.66
C GLY A 181 20.50 -5.29 -17.42
N ARG A 182 20.07 -4.73 -16.27
CA ARG A 182 20.75 -4.90 -14.97
C ARG A 182 19.91 -5.77 -14.04
N ALA A 183 20.57 -6.63 -13.25
CA ALA A 183 19.90 -7.33 -12.16
C ALA A 183 19.39 -6.30 -11.15
N GLY A 184 18.08 -6.31 -10.89
CA GLY A 184 17.45 -5.38 -9.95
C GLY A 184 17.97 -5.62 -8.53
N ILE A 185 18.28 -4.53 -7.83
CA ILE A 185 18.69 -4.55 -6.43
C ILE A 185 17.47 -4.24 -5.59
N SER A 186 17.42 -4.76 -4.36
CA SER A 186 16.32 -4.50 -3.45
C SER A 186 16.86 -3.88 -2.18
N THR A 187 16.30 -2.73 -1.86
CA THR A 187 16.44 -2.05 -0.58
C THR A 187 15.05 -1.95 0.04
N ASN A 188 14.92 -2.21 1.34
CA ASN A 188 13.63 -2.04 2.03
C ASN A 188 13.72 -0.95 3.09
N GLY A 189 12.91 0.09 2.97
CA GLY A 189 12.85 1.18 3.95
C GLY A 189 11.93 0.82 5.11
N LEU A 190 12.34 1.14 6.34
CA LEU A 190 11.49 1.07 7.54
C LEU A 190 11.14 2.49 7.98
N TYR A 191 9.84 2.79 8.06
CA TYR A 191 9.33 4.13 8.35
C TYR A 191 8.44 4.13 9.58
N ALA A 192 8.45 5.23 10.33
CA ALA A 192 7.40 5.54 11.30
C ALA A 192 6.81 6.92 11.02
N ILE A 193 5.48 7.02 11.13
CA ILE A 193 4.71 8.22 10.78
C ILE A 193 3.96 8.68 12.02
N LEU A 194 4.16 9.91 12.45
CA LEU A 194 3.46 10.48 13.61
C LEU A 194 2.03 10.88 13.23
N MET A 195 1.05 10.06 13.61
CA MET A 195 -0.34 10.28 13.25
C MET A 195 -0.96 11.49 13.95
N ASN A 196 -0.40 11.95 15.07
CA ASN A 196 -0.86 13.16 15.74
C ASN A 196 -0.55 14.46 14.98
N LEU A 197 0.23 14.43 13.89
CA LEU A 197 0.38 15.61 13.05
C LEU A 197 -0.81 15.76 12.10
N PRO A 198 -1.23 17.00 11.77
CA PRO A 198 -2.26 17.22 10.77
C PRO A 198 -1.77 16.73 9.39
N PRO A 199 -2.69 16.36 8.48
CA PRO A 199 -2.31 15.67 7.24
C PRO A 199 -1.30 16.41 6.34
N ASP A 200 -1.35 17.74 6.30
CA ASP A 200 -0.44 18.61 5.55
C ASP A 200 1.00 18.58 6.10
N MET A 201 1.18 18.27 7.39
CA MET A 201 2.47 18.13 8.06
C MET A 201 2.94 16.68 8.18
N ARG A 202 2.02 15.75 8.46
CA ARG A 202 2.28 14.35 8.82
C ARG A 202 3.17 13.61 7.82
N LEU A 203 2.92 13.82 6.54
CA LEU A 203 3.58 13.10 5.43
C LEU A 203 4.70 13.93 4.79
N GLN A 204 5.12 15.02 5.44
CA GLN A 204 6.33 15.75 5.06
C GLN A 204 7.56 14.94 5.47
N GLN A 205 8.57 14.95 4.60
CA GLN A 205 9.80 14.16 4.78
C GLN A 205 10.51 14.47 6.10
N ASP A 206 10.54 15.74 6.53
CA ASP A 206 11.16 16.20 7.77
C ASP A 206 10.42 15.74 9.04
N ASN A 207 9.20 15.20 8.88
CA ASN A 207 8.36 14.72 9.97
C ASN A 207 8.16 13.19 9.94
N MET A 208 8.66 12.50 8.91
CA MET A 208 8.65 11.04 8.82
C MET A 208 9.97 10.48 9.33
N PHE A 209 9.89 9.51 10.24
CA PHE A 209 11.06 8.82 10.76
C PHE A 209 11.48 7.71 9.81
N LEU A 210 12.74 7.73 9.37
CA LEU A 210 13.38 6.61 8.66
C LEU A 210 14.21 5.83 9.68
N ALA A 211 13.70 4.69 10.14
CA ALA A 211 14.36 3.87 11.15
C ALA A 211 15.64 3.19 10.61
N GLY A 212 15.60 2.78 9.34
CA GLY A 212 16.71 2.14 8.66
C GLY A 212 16.37 1.78 7.22
N ALA A 213 17.38 1.40 6.46
CA ALA A 213 17.24 0.80 5.13
C ALA A 213 17.94 -0.57 5.11
N ILE A 214 17.23 -1.60 4.68
CA ILE A 214 17.72 -2.98 4.66
C ILE A 214 18.25 -3.30 3.28
N ALA A 215 19.53 -3.66 3.21
CA ALA A 215 20.15 -4.19 1.99
C ALA A 215 19.68 -5.63 1.73
N GLY A 216 19.21 -5.90 0.51
CA GLY A 216 18.78 -7.22 0.08
C GLY A 216 17.31 -7.54 0.40
N LYS A 217 16.96 -8.82 0.33
CA LYS A 217 15.61 -9.32 0.59
C LYS A 217 15.67 -10.32 1.74
N PRO A 218 15.54 -9.88 3.01
CA PRO A 218 15.35 -10.82 4.11
C PRO A 218 14.11 -11.66 3.81
N SER A 219 14.19 -12.96 4.13
CA SER A 219 13.04 -13.85 4.02
C SER A 219 11.98 -13.54 5.09
N LEU A 220 10.91 -14.34 5.09
CA LEU A 220 9.68 -14.07 5.84
C LEU A 220 9.93 -13.78 7.33
N ASP A 221 10.66 -14.62 8.04
CA ASP A 221 10.94 -14.49 9.47
C ASP A 221 12.24 -13.74 9.77
N GLN A 222 13.21 -13.71 8.85
CA GLN A 222 14.44 -12.93 8.97
C GLN A 222 14.18 -11.42 9.13
N ILE A 223 13.05 -10.91 8.63
CA ILE A 223 12.66 -9.51 8.82
C ILE A 223 12.52 -9.13 10.30
N ASN A 224 12.22 -10.11 11.16
CA ASN A 224 12.06 -9.89 12.60
C ASN A 224 13.34 -9.35 13.24
N HIS A 225 14.53 -9.65 12.71
CA HIS A 225 15.78 -9.08 13.24
C HIS A 225 15.81 -7.55 13.18
N PHE A 226 15.22 -6.95 12.14
CA PHE A 226 15.14 -5.50 11.98
C PHE A 226 13.94 -4.90 12.69
N VAL A 227 12.78 -5.54 12.53
CA VAL A 227 11.52 -5.10 13.17
C VAL A 227 11.64 -5.12 14.69
N LYS A 228 12.41 -6.07 15.25
CA LYS A 228 12.71 -6.13 16.67
C LYS A 228 13.19 -4.79 17.23
N LEU A 229 14.07 -4.08 16.51
CA LEU A 229 14.63 -2.80 16.96
C LEU A 229 13.54 -1.72 17.05
N VAL A 230 12.62 -1.69 16.09
CA VAL A 230 11.48 -0.77 16.10
C VAL A 230 10.52 -1.11 17.25
N VAL A 231 10.21 -2.39 17.43
CA VAL A 231 9.35 -2.86 18.53
C VAL A 231 9.98 -2.57 19.90
N ASP A 232 11.29 -2.76 20.05
CA ASP A 232 12.02 -2.46 21.29
C ASP A 232 11.93 -0.96 21.64
N ASN A 233 11.95 -0.08 20.64
CA ASN A 233 11.67 1.35 20.84
C ASN A 233 10.22 1.56 21.29
N MET A 234 9.25 1.00 20.57
CA MET A 234 7.83 1.18 20.89
C MET A 234 7.44 0.62 22.26
N LEU A 235 8.08 -0.46 22.73
CA LEU A 235 7.87 -0.99 24.08
C LEU A 235 8.33 0.00 25.15
N GLN A 236 9.49 0.64 24.96
CA GLN A 236 9.97 1.68 25.88
C GLN A 236 9.06 2.91 25.90
N PHE A 237 8.48 3.27 24.75
CA PHE A 237 7.48 4.33 24.65
C PHE A 237 6.11 3.92 25.19
N TRP A 238 5.80 2.62 25.30
CA TRP A 238 4.54 2.17 25.89
C TRP A 238 4.62 2.09 27.42
N THR A 239 5.64 1.41 27.95
CA THR A 239 5.87 1.27 29.40
C THR A 239 7.37 1.07 29.64
N PRO A 240 8.05 1.95 30.39
CA PRO A 240 7.51 3.00 31.24
C PRO A 240 7.06 4.27 30.50
N GLY A 241 7.48 4.49 29.25
CA GLY A 241 7.42 5.78 28.55
C GLY A 241 8.77 6.52 28.61
N VAL A 242 8.93 7.60 27.86
CA VAL A 242 10.21 8.34 27.73
C VAL A 242 10.06 9.77 28.23
N TYR A 243 10.93 10.19 29.15
CA TYR A 243 11.01 11.58 29.59
C TYR A 243 12.02 12.37 28.75
N PHE A 244 11.56 13.43 28.09
CA PHE A 244 12.43 14.39 27.45
C PHE A 244 12.71 15.53 28.42
N SER A 245 13.97 15.81 28.69
CA SER A 245 14.39 16.85 29.66
C SER A 245 13.97 18.27 29.25
N ARG A 246 13.71 18.49 27.97
CA ARG A 246 13.22 19.75 27.40
C ARG A 246 12.49 19.49 26.09
N THR A 247 11.34 20.15 25.92
CA THR A 247 10.68 20.30 24.61
C THR A 247 10.54 21.78 24.27
N SER A 248 10.02 22.10 23.08
CA SER A 248 9.84 23.50 22.66
C SER A 248 8.93 24.29 23.60
N LYS A 249 7.88 23.68 24.15
CA LYS A 249 6.89 24.31 25.03
C LYS A 249 7.10 24.01 26.50
N PHE A 250 7.81 22.94 26.85
CA PHE A 250 8.05 22.54 28.23
C PHE A 250 9.56 22.58 28.55
N PRO A 251 10.08 23.74 29.00
CA PRO A 251 11.50 23.90 29.33
C PRO A 251 12.00 22.95 30.41
N THR A 252 11.12 22.53 31.32
CA THR A 252 11.41 21.59 32.41
C THR A 252 11.30 20.12 31.98
N GLY A 253 10.82 19.85 30.77
CA GLY A 253 10.65 18.53 30.21
C GLY A 253 9.20 18.06 30.14
N ARG A 254 8.98 17.00 29.36
CA ARG A 254 7.67 16.42 29.08
C ARG A 254 7.79 14.91 28.91
N PHE A 255 6.83 14.17 29.45
CA PHE A 255 6.77 12.73 29.28
C PHE A 255 6.11 12.37 27.95
N SER A 256 6.54 11.28 27.32
CA SER A 256 6.00 10.83 26.04
C SER A 256 5.77 9.32 26.01
N LEU A 257 4.53 8.94 25.70
CA LEU A 257 4.12 7.60 25.37
C LEU A 257 3.85 7.46 23.87
N GLY A 258 3.99 6.24 23.36
CA GLY A 258 3.81 5.91 21.96
C GLY A 258 3.09 4.58 21.75
N ALA A 259 2.14 4.56 20.81
CA ALA A 259 1.45 3.35 20.37
C ALA A 259 1.57 3.17 18.86
N LEU A 260 2.01 2.00 18.41
CA LEU A 260 2.16 1.65 16.98
C LEU A 260 0.91 0.94 16.46
N LEU A 261 0.09 1.61 15.65
CA LEU A 261 -1.21 1.08 15.21
C LEU A 261 -1.18 0.62 13.74
N PRO A 262 -1.40 1.45 12.71
CA PRO A 262 -1.54 0.91 11.36
C PRO A 262 -0.17 0.47 10.81
N LEU A 263 -0.10 -0.79 10.37
CA LEU A 263 0.96 -1.29 9.49
C LEU A 263 0.58 -0.98 8.04
N ILE A 264 1.24 0.03 7.47
CA ILE A 264 0.98 0.59 6.15
C ILE A 264 2.03 0.06 5.18
N CYS A 265 1.66 -0.86 4.30
CA CYS A 265 2.54 -1.41 3.28
C CYS A 265 1.75 -2.13 2.20
N ASP A 266 2.43 -2.56 1.13
CA ASP A 266 1.80 -3.41 0.13
C ASP A 266 1.39 -4.76 0.73
N LEU A 267 0.53 -5.50 0.02
CA LEU A 267 -0.02 -6.76 0.55
C LEU A 267 1.07 -7.80 0.88
N LEU A 268 2.17 -7.87 0.13
CA LEU A 268 3.21 -8.89 0.35
C LEU A 268 4.07 -8.54 1.57
N ALA A 269 4.49 -7.28 1.66
CA ALA A 269 5.15 -6.71 2.82
C ALA A 269 4.29 -6.88 4.08
N ALA A 270 2.98 -6.61 3.97
CA ALA A 270 2.04 -6.78 5.07
C ALA A 270 2.09 -8.22 5.59
N ARG A 271 2.05 -9.24 4.72
CA ARG A 271 2.18 -10.65 5.14
C ARG A 271 3.53 -10.97 5.75
N GLN A 272 4.60 -10.41 5.20
CA GLN A 272 5.95 -10.61 5.73
C GLN A 272 6.07 -10.10 7.17
N ILE A 273 5.55 -8.90 7.45
CA ILE A 273 5.71 -8.24 8.76
C ILE A 273 4.70 -8.72 9.79
N SER A 274 3.43 -8.87 9.40
CA SER A 274 2.36 -9.27 10.33
C SER A 274 2.34 -10.75 10.69
N GLY A 275 3.19 -11.57 10.05
CA GLY A 275 3.23 -13.01 10.28
C GLY A 275 2.14 -13.81 9.54
N PHE A 276 1.23 -13.15 8.82
CA PHE A 276 0.22 -13.86 8.02
C PHE A 276 0.85 -14.64 6.86
N PRO A 277 0.21 -15.74 6.41
CA PRO A 277 0.61 -16.48 5.22
C PRO A 277 0.55 -15.64 3.94
N SER A 278 1.26 -16.08 2.89
CA SER A 278 1.20 -15.47 1.55
C SER A 278 -0.26 -15.37 1.05
N PRO A 279 -0.62 -14.33 0.26
CA PRO A 279 -1.95 -14.24 -0.34
C PRO A 279 -2.27 -15.41 -1.27
N THR A 280 -1.27 -16.17 -1.72
CA THR A 280 -1.42 -17.37 -2.57
C THR A 280 -1.47 -18.68 -1.78
N SER A 281 -1.31 -18.62 -0.46
CA SER A 281 -1.43 -19.80 0.41
C SER A 281 -2.89 -20.23 0.56
N THR A 282 -3.13 -21.42 1.14
CA THR A 282 -4.46 -21.97 1.36
C THR A 282 -5.39 -20.98 2.04
N TYR A 283 -4.93 -20.32 3.12
CA TYR A 283 -5.66 -19.28 3.83
C TYR A 283 -5.14 -17.90 3.42
N LEU A 284 -5.95 -17.19 2.64
CA LEU A 284 -5.49 -16.02 1.89
C LEU A 284 -5.69 -14.68 2.62
N CYS A 285 -6.56 -14.65 3.63
CA CYS A 285 -7.04 -13.43 4.27
C CYS A 285 -6.38 -13.18 5.64
N SER A 286 -6.12 -11.90 5.97
CA SER A 286 -5.66 -11.47 7.31
C SER A 286 -6.79 -11.28 8.30
N VAL A 287 -8.03 -11.15 7.81
CA VAL A 287 -9.20 -10.78 8.61
C VAL A 287 -10.06 -12.01 8.93
N CYS A 288 -10.19 -12.95 7.99
CA CYS A 288 -11.00 -14.16 8.14
C CYS A 288 -10.23 -15.41 7.71
N ASP A 289 -10.83 -16.58 7.91
CA ASP A 289 -10.29 -17.89 7.55
C ASP A 289 -10.68 -18.35 6.13
N MET A 290 -10.97 -17.40 5.23
CA MET A 290 -11.26 -17.68 3.83
C MET A 290 -10.13 -18.46 3.14
N THR A 291 -10.49 -19.53 2.43
CA THR A 291 -9.56 -20.35 1.67
C THR A 291 -9.54 -19.99 0.18
N GLN A 292 -8.47 -20.36 -0.53
CA GLN A 292 -8.40 -20.21 -1.99
C GLN A 292 -9.52 -20.96 -2.72
N ASP A 293 -9.89 -22.13 -2.20
CA ASP A 293 -10.93 -22.96 -2.79
C ASP A 293 -12.34 -22.38 -2.56
N ASP A 294 -12.48 -21.40 -1.65
CA ASP A 294 -13.75 -20.78 -1.27
C ASP A 294 -13.79 -19.28 -1.53
N ILE A 295 -12.78 -18.71 -2.22
CA ILE A 295 -12.65 -17.26 -2.47
C ILE A 295 -13.87 -16.62 -3.16
N GLU A 296 -14.68 -17.42 -3.87
CA GLU A 296 -15.91 -16.99 -4.54
C GLU A 296 -17.17 -17.05 -3.63
N ASN A 297 -17.03 -17.48 -2.37
CA ASN A 297 -18.10 -17.40 -1.37
C ASN A 297 -18.29 -15.95 -0.94
N LEU A 298 -19.35 -15.32 -1.45
CA LEU A 298 -19.71 -13.93 -1.13
C LEU A 298 -20.73 -13.82 0.02
N GLU A 299 -21.09 -14.91 0.68
CA GLU A 299 -22.03 -14.90 1.80
C GLU A 299 -21.29 -14.61 3.11
N LYS A 300 -21.13 -13.32 3.44
CA LYS A 300 -20.36 -12.86 4.62
C LYS A 300 -20.79 -13.51 5.95
N THR A 301 -22.07 -13.87 6.08
CA THR A 301 -22.61 -14.54 7.28
C THR A 301 -22.01 -15.92 7.54
N THR A 302 -21.45 -16.56 6.50
CA THR A 302 -20.78 -17.87 6.60
C THR A 302 -19.29 -17.75 6.93
N TRP A 303 -18.74 -16.55 6.97
CA TRP A 303 -17.30 -16.34 7.13
C TRP A 303 -16.89 -16.41 8.60
N CYS A 304 -15.82 -17.14 8.87
CA CYS A 304 -15.21 -17.18 10.20
C CYS A 304 -14.12 -16.09 10.30
N TYR A 305 -14.31 -15.12 11.18
CA TYR A 305 -13.36 -14.04 11.43
C TYR A 305 -12.26 -14.49 12.39
N ARG A 306 -11.02 -14.04 12.11
CA ARG A 306 -9.86 -14.33 12.96
C ARG A 306 -9.93 -13.49 14.23
N THR A 307 -9.55 -14.09 15.36
CA THR A 307 -9.42 -13.41 16.65
C THR A 307 -7.96 -13.15 16.99
N GLU A 308 -7.71 -12.15 17.85
CA GLU A 308 -6.37 -11.83 18.34
C GLU A 308 -5.78 -13.00 19.14
N GLU A 309 -6.57 -13.57 20.04
CA GLU A 309 -6.19 -14.71 20.89
C GLU A 309 -5.74 -15.91 20.04
N SER A 310 -6.57 -16.35 19.09
CA SER A 310 -6.23 -17.46 18.20
C SER A 310 -4.97 -17.17 17.36
N HIS A 311 -4.77 -15.91 16.95
CA HIS A 311 -3.56 -15.53 16.23
C HIS A 311 -2.31 -15.66 17.12
N ARG A 312 -2.36 -15.15 18.36
CA ARG A 312 -1.25 -15.23 19.32
C ARG A 312 -0.92 -16.69 19.65
N ASP A 313 -1.91 -17.53 19.89
CA ASP A 313 -1.71 -18.95 20.19
C ASP A 313 -1.02 -19.68 19.02
N LYS A 314 -1.54 -19.50 17.80
CA LYS A 314 -0.95 -20.08 16.59
C LYS A 314 0.49 -19.58 16.36
N ALA A 315 0.75 -18.29 16.59
CA ALA A 315 2.08 -17.72 16.45
C ALA A 315 3.07 -18.26 17.49
N ASN A 316 2.62 -18.46 18.74
CA ASN A 316 3.42 -19.08 19.81
C ASN A 316 3.76 -20.54 19.49
N ILE A 317 2.79 -21.30 18.98
CA ILE A 317 3.03 -22.68 18.50
C ILE A 317 4.08 -22.66 17.38
N TRP A 318 3.94 -21.79 16.38
CA TRP A 318 4.89 -21.71 15.27
C TRP A 318 6.33 -21.45 15.75
N ARG A 319 6.50 -20.63 16.80
CA ARG A 319 7.80 -20.29 17.38
C ARG A 319 8.49 -21.51 18.00
N THR A 320 7.74 -22.44 18.58
CA THR A 320 8.26 -23.63 19.28
C THR A 320 8.43 -24.85 18.37
N LEU A 321 8.02 -24.77 17.10
CA LEU A 321 8.20 -25.87 16.15
C LEU A 321 9.69 -26.15 15.88
N PRO A 322 10.11 -27.43 15.79
CA PRO A 322 11.52 -27.82 15.84
C PRO A 322 12.29 -27.60 14.54
N ASN A 323 11.61 -27.42 13.41
CA ASN A 323 12.25 -27.25 12.10
C ASN A 323 11.33 -26.56 11.09
N GLU A 324 11.91 -26.21 9.94
CA GLU A 324 11.24 -25.45 8.88
C GLU A 324 10.12 -26.25 8.18
N ASP A 325 10.23 -27.58 8.07
CA ASP A 325 9.19 -28.39 7.44
C ASP A 325 7.94 -28.49 8.31
N ALA A 326 8.12 -28.59 9.63
CA ALA A 326 7.03 -28.49 10.59
C ALA A 326 6.34 -27.11 10.49
N ARG A 327 7.11 -26.03 10.41
CA ARG A 327 6.59 -24.67 10.21
C ARG A 327 5.80 -24.54 8.91
N LYS A 328 6.31 -25.04 7.79
CA LYS A 328 5.60 -25.03 6.48
C LYS A 328 4.30 -25.81 6.53
N ARG A 329 4.29 -26.98 7.16
CA ARG A 329 3.07 -27.79 7.35
C ARG A 329 2.03 -27.05 8.18
N PHE A 330 2.44 -26.47 9.30
CA PHE A 330 1.58 -25.71 10.19
C PHE A 330 0.93 -24.50 9.49
N ILE A 331 1.69 -23.76 8.69
CA ILE A 331 1.15 -22.65 7.87
C ILE A 331 0.12 -23.15 6.85
N LYS A 332 0.38 -24.28 6.19
CA LYS A 332 -0.56 -24.88 5.23
C LYS A 332 -1.90 -25.28 5.87
N GLU A 333 -1.88 -25.65 7.15
CA GLU A 333 -3.05 -26.07 7.93
C GLU A 333 -3.82 -24.88 8.56
N GLY A 334 -3.39 -23.64 8.34
CA GLY A 334 -4.07 -22.43 8.84
C GLY A 334 -3.39 -21.77 10.05
N GLY A 335 -2.15 -22.18 10.33
CA GLY A 335 -1.25 -21.49 11.24
C GLY A 335 -0.80 -20.12 10.73
N VAL A 336 -0.19 -19.34 11.62
CA VAL A 336 0.45 -18.05 11.33
C VAL A 336 1.88 -18.05 11.90
N ARG A 337 2.74 -17.18 11.38
CA ARG A 337 4.13 -17.07 11.86
C ARG A 337 4.23 -16.14 13.05
N TRP A 338 5.25 -16.33 13.87
CA TRP A 338 5.64 -15.34 14.87
C TRP A 338 6.15 -14.06 14.22
N THR A 339 5.75 -12.92 14.78
CA THR A 339 6.29 -11.59 14.46
C THR A 339 6.59 -10.84 15.74
N GLU A 340 7.63 -10.02 15.71
CA GLU A 340 8.01 -9.16 16.84
C GLU A 340 6.89 -8.19 17.25
N PHE A 341 5.99 -7.82 16.33
CA PHE A 341 4.83 -6.98 16.64
C PHE A 341 3.94 -7.58 17.73
N LEU A 342 3.90 -8.91 17.89
CA LEU A 342 3.12 -9.58 18.94
C LEU A 342 3.67 -9.30 20.36
N ARG A 343 4.88 -8.76 20.49
CA ARG A 343 5.40 -8.31 21.79
C ARG A 343 4.72 -7.02 22.26
N LEU A 344 4.14 -6.24 21.35
CA LEU A 344 3.37 -5.06 21.71
C LEU A 344 2.03 -5.51 22.33
N PRO A 345 1.73 -5.10 23.57
CA PRO A 345 0.57 -5.63 24.31
C PRO A 345 -0.77 -5.22 23.71
N TYR A 346 -0.80 -4.10 22.99
CA TYR A 346 -2.00 -3.55 22.34
C TYR A 346 -2.16 -3.97 20.86
N TRP A 347 -1.21 -4.72 20.30
CA TRP A 347 -1.20 -5.03 18.87
C TRP A 347 -2.29 -6.01 18.48
N LYS A 348 -3.13 -5.61 17.51
CA LYS A 348 -4.23 -6.42 16.97
C LYS A 348 -3.95 -6.81 15.51
N PRO A 349 -3.36 -7.98 15.21
CA PRO A 349 -2.84 -8.29 13.87
C PRO A 349 -3.85 -8.16 12.74
N ASN A 350 -5.07 -8.64 12.93
CA ASN A 350 -6.16 -8.63 11.94
C ASN A 350 -6.77 -7.24 11.73
N GLN A 351 -6.68 -6.34 12.71
CA GLN A 351 -7.25 -4.99 12.64
C GLN A 351 -6.20 -3.97 12.18
N PHE A 352 -4.96 -4.12 12.65
CA PHE A 352 -3.89 -3.13 12.47
C PHE A 352 -3.04 -3.38 11.22
N THR A 353 -3.15 -4.56 10.59
CA THR A 353 -2.58 -4.82 9.26
C THR A 353 -3.55 -4.30 8.19
N VAL A 354 -3.44 -3.01 7.84
CA VAL A 354 -4.38 -2.36 6.93
C VAL A 354 -4.22 -2.83 5.49
N LEU A 355 -5.32 -2.81 4.73
CA LEU A 355 -5.29 -3.02 3.28
C LEU A 355 -5.10 -1.70 2.54
N GLU A 356 -3.85 -1.32 2.30
CA GLU A 356 -3.49 -0.06 1.65
C GLU A 356 -4.18 0.13 0.27
N SER A 357 -4.90 1.25 0.10
CA SER A 357 -5.85 1.46 -1.00
C SER A 357 -5.21 1.69 -2.36
N MET A 358 -4.05 2.35 -2.40
CA MET A 358 -3.33 2.57 -3.66
C MET A 358 -2.89 1.23 -4.27
N HIS A 359 -2.30 0.35 -3.48
CA HIS A 359 -1.91 -0.98 -3.94
C HIS A 359 -3.12 -1.87 -4.21
N ALA A 360 -4.08 -1.93 -3.27
CA ALA A 360 -5.20 -2.87 -3.37
C ALA A 360 -6.22 -2.47 -4.44
N HIS A 361 -6.66 -1.21 -4.46
CA HIS A 361 -7.69 -0.77 -5.41
C HIS A 361 -7.08 -0.38 -6.75
N ASN A 362 -6.09 0.51 -6.77
CA ASN A 362 -5.59 1.07 -8.04
C ASN A 362 -4.66 0.11 -8.78
N LEU A 363 -3.62 -0.42 -8.12
CA LEU A 363 -2.62 -1.28 -8.77
C LEU A 363 -3.05 -2.74 -8.93
N ARG A 364 -4.06 -3.20 -8.17
CA ARG A 364 -4.55 -4.58 -8.21
C ARG A 364 -5.98 -4.67 -8.74
N ASN A 365 -6.99 -4.18 -8.05
CA ASN A 365 -8.39 -4.40 -8.45
C ASN A 365 -8.75 -3.74 -9.79
N LEU A 366 -8.45 -2.45 -9.97
CA LEU A 366 -8.69 -1.74 -11.24
C LEU A 366 -7.88 -2.36 -12.38
N ARG A 367 -6.59 -2.63 -12.15
CA ARG A 367 -5.73 -3.30 -13.13
C ARG A 367 -6.24 -4.69 -13.48
N HIS A 368 -6.71 -5.47 -12.50
CA HIS A 368 -7.25 -6.81 -12.73
C HIS A 368 -8.51 -6.74 -13.60
N HIS A 369 -9.41 -5.80 -13.32
CA HIS A 369 -10.59 -5.59 -14.17
C HIS A 369 -10.21 -5.13 -15.58
N ILE A 370 -9.53 -3.98 -15.69
CA ILE A 370 -9.28 -3.31 -16.97
C ILE A 370 -8.28 -4.09 -17.84
N TRP A 371 -7.18 -4.56 -17.26
CA TRP A 371 -6.11 -5.20 -18.04
C TRP A 371 -6.27 -6.71 -18.15
N THR A 372 -6.61 -7.39 -17.05
CA THR A 372 -6.60 -8.85 -17.00
C THR A 372 -7.93 -9.43 -17.49
N THR A 373 -9.04 -8.82 -17.08
CA THR A 373 -10.40 -9.29 -17.42
C THR A 373 -10.81 -8.77 -18.79
N TRP A 374 -10.76 -7.45 -18.98
CA TRP A 374 -11.17 -6.80 -20.22
C TRP A 374 -10.12 -6.92 -21.32
N GLY A 375 -8.86 -6.68 -20.99
CA GLY A 375 -7.80 -6.67 -21.98
C GLY A 375 -7.75 -5.39 -22.79
N MET A 376 -6.57 -5.15 -23.35
CA MET A 376 -6.30 -3.97 -24.17
C MET A 376 -5.42 -4.35 -25.35
N SER A 377 -5.86 -4.03 -26.57
CA SER A 377 -5.08 -4.31 -27.79
C SER A 377 -5.43 -3.32 -28.89
N THR A 378 -4.41 -2.67 -29.44
CA THR A 378 -4.57 -1.82 -30.64
C THR A 378 -4.66 -2.62 -31.93
N MET A 379 -4.43 -3.94 -31.88
CA MET A 379 -4.37 -4.81 -33.05
C MET A 379 -5.60 -5.69 -33.22
N LEU A 380 -6.33 -5.94 -32.13
CA LEU A 380 -7.51 -6.81 -32.14
C LEU A 380 -8.78 -5.95 -32.09
N LEU A 381 -9.82 -6.41 -32.77
CA LEU A 381 -11.15 -5.81 -32.69
C LEU A 381 -11.72 -5.97 -31.28
N SER A 382 -12.56 -5.01 -30.90
CA SER A 382 -13.24 -4.94 -29.62
C SER A 382 -14.29 -6.05 -29.55
N GLY A 383 -14.41 -6.66 -28.38
CA GLY A 383 -15.37 -7.72 -28.08
C GLY A 383 -15.95 -7.56 -26.67
N ASP A 384 -16.34 -8.68 -26.08
CA ASP A 384 -16.99 -8.73 -24.76
C ASP A 384 -16.10 -9.38 -23.68
N GLY A 385 -14.82 -9.62 -23.99
CA GLY A 385 -13.84 -10.23 -23.09
C GLY A 385 -13.99 -11.75 -22.93
N CYS A 386 -14.93 -12.38 -23.63
CA CYS A 386 -15.11 -13.84 -23.58
C CYS A 386 -13.82 -14.54 -24.04
N LEU A 387 -13.34 -15.51 -23.24
CA LEU A 387 -12.09 -16.24 -23.45
C LEU A 387 -10.81 -15.36 -23.52
N TRP A 388 -10.88 -14.06 -23.22
CA TRP A 388 -9.71 -13.17 -23.30
C TRP A 388 -8.61 -13.57 -22.30
N PHE A 389 -8.99 -13.77 -21.04
CA PHE A 389 -8.06 -14.13 -19.97
C PHE A 389 -7.32 -15.42 -20.25
N ARG A 390 -8.04 -16.42 -20.77
CA ARG A 390 -7.49 -17.71 -21.18
C ARG A 390 -7.57 -17.81 -22.70
N ARG A 391 -6.67 -17.06 -23.36
CA ARG A 391 -6.55 -16.96 -24.84
C ARG A 391 -6.63 -18.31 -25.56
N GLN A 392 -6.25 -19.40 -24.88
CA GLN A 392 -6.41 -20.77 -25.34
C GLN A 392 -7.25 -21.59 -24.36
N VAL A 393 -8.27 -22.25 -24.89
CA VAL A 393 -9.10 -23.22 -24.18
C VAL A 393 -8.24 -24.43 -23.78
N PRO A 394 -8.39 -25.01 -22.57
CA PRO A 394 -7.64 -26.19 -22.17
C PRO A 394 -7.80 -27.34 -23.17
N ALA A 395 -6.69 -27.93 -23.61
CA ALA A 395 -6.73 -29.11 -24.46
C ALA A 395 -7.44 -30.26 -23.72
N CYS A 396 -8.40 -30.91 -24.38
CA CYS A 396 -9.15 -32.02 -23.83
C CYS A 396 -9.19 -33.16 -24.85
N THR A 397 -8.35 -34.17 -24.65
CA THR A 397 -8.29 -35.37 -25.50
C THR A 397 -9.61 -36.13 -25.54
N SER A 398 -10.36 -36.12 -24.43
CA SER A 398 -11.70 -36.71 -24.34
C SER A 398 -12.71 -36.03 -25.26
N ARG A 399 -12.59 -34.72 -25.50
CA ARG A 399 -13.48 -33.95 -26.39
C ARG A 399 -13.20 -34.25 -27.87
N SER A 400 -11.97 -34.64 -28.21
CA SER A 400 -11.59 -35.07 -29.57
C SER A 400 -12.14 -36.46 -29.95
N LYS A 401 -12.68 -37.22 -28.99
CA LYS A 401 -13.25 -38.57 -29.20
C LYS A 401 -14.76 -38.55 -28.92
N PRO A 402 -15.63 -38.56 -29.94
CA PRO A 402 -17.08 -38.37 -29.77
C PRO A 402 -17.75 -39.34 -28.77
N ASP A 403 -17.39 -40.62 -28.79
CA ASP A 403 -18.02 -41.63 -27.91
C ASP A 403 -17.59 -41.48 -26.44
N VAL A 404 -16.34 -41.11 -26.21
CA VAL A 404 -15.83 -40.79 -24.87
C VAL A 404 -16.51 -39.52 -24.36
N TRP A 405 -16.65 -38.49 -25.20
CA TRP A 405 -17.30 -37.24 -24.81
C TRP A 405 -18.78 -37.42 -24.49
N ARG A 406 -19.52 -38.25 -25.24
CA ARG A 406 -20.91 -38.62 -24.92
C ARG A 406 -21.02 -39.25 -23.53
N THR A 407 -20.09 -40.14 -23.19
CA THR A 407 -20.01 -40.77 -21.85
C THR A 407 -19.71 -39.72 -20.76
N LYS A 408 -18.88 -38.72 -21.05
CA LYS A 408 -18.63 -37.61 -20.10
C LYS A 408 -19.84 -36.68 -19.95
N ILE A 409 -20.59 -36.44 -21.02
CA ILE A 409 -21.85 -35.68 -20.94
C ILE A 409 -22.91 -36.47 -20.15
N SER A 410 -22.96 -37.80 -20.25
CA SER A 410 -23.92 -38.60 -19.48
C SER A 410 -23.67 -38.55 -17.97
N LEU A 411 -22.45 -38.22 -17.53
CA LEU A 411 -22.17 -37.92 -16.12
C LEU A 411 -23.04 -36.77 -15.60
N LEU A 412 -23.37 -35.77 -16.42
CA LEU A 412 -24.26 -34.68 -16.01
C LEU A 412 -25.70 -35.16 -15.66
N ARG A 413 -26.07 -36.38 -16.05
CA ARG A 413 -27.40 -36.95 -15.81
C ARG A 413 -27.48 -37.82 -14.56
N THR A 414 -26.37 -38.37 -14.07
CA THR A 414 -26.38 -39.41 -13.02
C THR A 414 -25.21 -39.33 -12.05
N ALA A 415 -24.22 -38.47 -12.29
CA ALA A 415 -22.98 -38.51 -11.55
C ALA A 415 -23.14 -38.06 -10.11
N THR A 416 -22.58 -38.87 -9.22
CA THR A 416 -22.26 -38.52 -7.85
C THR A 416 -21.09 -37.51 -7.81
N VAL A 417 -20.96 -36.81 -6.69
CA VAL A 417 -19.84 -35.87 -6.47
C VAL A 417 -18.48 -36.56 -6.62
N ASP A 418 -18.37 -37.83 -6.25
CA ASP A 418 -17.10 -38.57 -6.31
C ASP A 418 -16.72 -38.98 -7.74
N GLU A 419 -17.69 -39.27 -8.60
CA GLU A 419 -17.45 -39.48 -10.04
C GLU A 419 -16.96 -38.19 -10.71
N LEU A 420 -17.52 -37.03 -10.36
CA LEU A 420 -17.00 -35.74 -10.84
C LEU A 420 -15.59 -35.44 -10.30
N LYS A 421 -15.27 -35.84 -9.06
CA LYS A 421 -13.92 -35.72 -8.50
C LYS A 421 -12.91 -36.64 -9.19
N ALA A 422 -13.32 -37.73 -9.84
CA ALA A 422 -12.38 -38.60 -10.56
C ALA A 422 -11.90 -37.97 -11.88
N GLU A 423 -12.69 -37.08 -12.50
CA GLU A 423 -12.40 -36.49 -13.80
C GLU A 423 -11.22 -35.51 -13.81
N THR A 424 -10.63 -35.27 -14.98
CA THR A 424 -9.54 -34.29 -15.12
C THR A 424 -10.07 -32.85 -15.10
N HIS A 425 -9.22 -31.89 -14.72
CA HIS A 425 -9.58 -30.46 -14.73
C HIS A 425 -10.08 -30.01 -16.10
N SER A 426 -9.45 -30.47 -17.19
CA SER A 426 -9.86 -30.11 -18.54
C SER A 426 -11.26 -30.63 -18.88
N VAL A 427 -11.61 -31.88 -18.53
CA VAL A 427 -12.96 -32.42 -18.76
C VAL A 427 -14.00 -31.61 -18.01
N LEU A 428 -13.79 -31.36 -16.71
CA LEU A 428 -14.69 -30.57 -15.88
C LEU A 428 -14.85 -29.13 -16.41
N TRP A 429 -13.76 -28.52 -16.85
CA TRP A 429 -13.77 -27.19 -17.46
C TRP A 429 -14.66 -27.15 -18.70
N HIS A 430 -14.54 -28.17 -19.58
CA HIS A 430 -15.34 -28.27 -20.81
C HIS A 430 -16.82 -28.57 -20.53
N LEU A 431 -17.12 -29.35 -19.49
CA LEU A 431 -18.50 -29.56 -19.03
C LEU A 431 -19.10 -28.25 -18.54
N CYS A 432 -18.40 -27.50 -17.67
CA CYS A 432 -18.84 -26.16 -17.25
C CYS A 432 -19.01 -25.22 -18.43
N TYR A 433 -18.09 -25.22 -19.40
CA TYR A 433 -18.19 -24.40 -20.61
C TYR A 433 -19.46 -24.72 -21.41
N SER A 434 -19.77 -26.01 -21.62
CA SER A 434 -20.97 -26.42 -22.36
C SER A 434 -22.29 -26.06 -21.68
N LEU A 435 -22.27 -25.85 -20.37
CA LEU A 435 -23.42 -25.44 -19.56
C LEU A 435 -23.43 -23.94 -19.25
N ASN A 436 -22.49 -23.18 -19.84
CA ASN A 436 -22.23 -21.78 -19.54
C ASN A 436 -22.07 -21.47 -18.02
N LEU A 437 -21.49 -22.42 -17.29
CA LEU A 437 -21.19 -22.26 -15.87
C LEU A 437 -19.85 -21.56 -15.64
N ARG A 438 -19.68 -21.08 -14.40
CA ARG A 438 -18.42 -20.59 -13.86
C ARG A 438 -17.34 -21.68 -14.00
N ARG A 439 -16.24 -21.33 -14.68
CA ARG A 439 -15.19 -22.24 -15.17
C ARG A 439 -13.77 -21.78 -14.84
N SER A 440 -13.65 -20.89 -13.86
CA SER A 440 -12.38 -20.51 -13.27
C SER A 440 -12.04 -21.38 -12.06
N GLY A 441 -10.80 -21.30 -11.59
CA GLY A 441 -10.39 -21.86 -10.31
C GLY A 441 -10.01 -23.35 -10.33
N SER A 442 -10.00 -23.92 -9.12
CA SER A 442 -9.49 -25.26 -8.84
C SER A 442 -10.45 -26.35 -9.30
N LYS A 443 -9.95 -27.59 -9.40
CA LYS A 443 -10.78 -28.76 -9.71
C LYS A 443 -11.97 -28.89 -8.76
N LYS A 444 -11.78 -28.60 -7.47
CA LYS A 444 -12.85 -28.65 -6.46
C LYS A 444 -13.96 -27.64 -6.74
N MET A 445 -13.60 -26.42 -7.16
CA MET A 445 -14.58 -25.39 -7.51
C MET A 445 -15.43 -25.82 -8.71
N LEU A 446 -14.80 -26.36 -9.76
CA LEU A 446 -15.52 -26.86 -10.93
C LEU A 446 -16.48 -28.00 -10.57
N VAL A 447 -16.04 -28.95 -9.73
CA VAL A 447 -16.89 -30.04 -9.23
C VAL A 447 -18.07 -29.48 -8.44
N ARG A 448 -17.85 -28.50 -7.55
CA ARG A 448 -18.93 -27.86 -6.78
C ARG A 448 -19.96 -27.20 -7.69
N ASN A 449 -19.51 -26.46 -8.71
CA ASN A 449 -20.41 -25.79 -9.67
C ASN A 449 -21.26 -26.81 -10.44
N LEU A 450 -20.65 -27.89 -10.93
CA LEU A 450 -21.35 -28.96 -11.63
C LEU A 450 -22.31 -29.72 -10.71
N ALA A 451 -21.89 -30.05 -9.48
CA ALA A 451 -22.72 -30.74 -8.50
C ALA A 451 -23.94 -29.90 -8.11
N LYS A 452 -23.75 -28.59 -7.86
CA LYS A 452 -24.85 -27.65 -7.61
C LYS A 452 -25.83 -27.62 -8.79
N TRP A 453 -25.32 -27.51 -10.02
CA TRP A 453 -26.16 -27.55 -11.22
C TRP A 453 -26.93 -28.88 -11.39
N VAL A 454 -26.29 -30.02 -11.08
CA VAL A 454 -26.94 -31.35 -11.13
C VAL A 454 -28.03 -31.48 -10.07
N SER A 455 -27.90 -30.82 -8.92
CA SER A 455 -28.88 -30.76 -7.84
C SER A 455 -30.06 -29.84 -8.18
N ASP A 456 -29.78 -28.66 -8.71
CA ASP A 456 -30.75 -27.56 -8.92
C ASP A 456 -31.61 -27.74 -10.19
N ARG A 457 -31.94 -28.98 -10.60
CA ARG A 457 -32.58 -29.35 -11.90
C ARG A 457 -33.93 -28.68 -12.20
N GLN A 458 -33.91 -27.39 -12.44
CA GLN A 458 -34.98 -26.61 -13.03
C GLN A 458 -34.43 -26.01 -14.34
N PHE A 459 -34.98 -26.51 -15.44
CA PHE A 459 -34.93 -26.03 -16.82
C PHE A 459 -33.81 -26.53 -17.79
N LEU A 460 -34.35 -27.17 -18.84
CA LEU A 460 -33.92 -27.36 -20.23
C LEU A 460 -32.45 -27.12 -20.61
N LEU A 461 -31.85 -28.18 -21.15
CA LEU A 461 -30.67 -28.18 -22.01
C LEU A 461 -30.89 -27.26 -23.24
N LEU A 462 -30.65 -25.96 -23.08
CA LEU A 462 -30.34 -25.10 -24.21
C LEU A 462 -28.94 -25.49 -24.71
N ARG A 463 -28.90 -26.24 -25.81
CA ARG A 463 -27.69 -26.32 -26.64
C ARG A 463 -27.42 -24.90 -27.14
N ILE A 464 -26.41 -24.26 -26.57
CA ILE A 464 -25.79 -23.10 -27.18
C ILE A 464 -24.68 -23.65 -28.07
N ASP A 465 -24.90 -23.65 -29.38
CA ASP A 465 -23.81 -23.80 -30.34
C ASP A 465 -22.92 -22.57 -30.17
N HIS A 466 -21.80 -22.73 -29.48
CA HIS A 466 -20.73 -21.76 -29.50
C HIS A 466 -20.08 -21.83 -30.88
N ALA A 467 -20.58 -21.00 -31.81
CA ALA A 467 -19.81 -20.55 -32.95
C ALA A 467 -18.41 -20.15 -32.46
N GLU A 468 -17.38 -20.44 -33.23
CA GLU A 468 -15.96 -20.28 -32.89
C GLU A 468 -15.63 -18.85 -32.41
N ASN A 469 -15.90 -18.56 -31.13
CA ASN A 469 -15.67 -17.26 -30.55
C ASN A 469 -14.17 -17.08 -30.36
N ARG A 470 -13.55 -16.37 -31.30
CA ARG A 470 -12.17 -15.91 -31.17
C ARG A 470 -12.09 -14.99 -29.95
N ALA A 471 -11.11 -15.23 -29.06
CA ALA A 471 -10.87 -14.39 -27.90
C ALA A 471 -10.61 -12.94 -28.32
N ARG A 472 -11.50 -12.03 -27.94
CA ARG A 472 -11.39 -10.59 -28.23
C ARG A 472 -11.32 -9.78 -26.93
N PRO A 473 -10.42 -8.79 -26.84
CA PRO A 473 -10.39 -7.88 -25.71
C PRO A 473 -11.60 -6.94 -25.76
N VAL A 474 -12.05 -6.50 -24.59
CA VAL A 474 -13.08 -5.46 -24.46
C VAL A 474 -12.55 -4.13 -24.97
N LEU A 475 -11.33 -3.75 -24.56
CA LEU A 475 -10.67 -2.53 -25.04
C LEU A 475 -9.83 -2.84 -26.29
N GLY A 476 -10.53 -3.22 -27.36
CA GLY A 476 -9.95 -3.42 -28.69
C GLY A 476 -9.74 -2.10 -29.44
N LYS A 477 -9.35 -2.21 -30.71
CA LYS A 477 -9.00 -1.07 -31.57
C LYS A 477 -10.09 0.01 -31.59
N GLU A 478 -11.33 -0.36 -31.86
CA GLU A 478 -12.46 0.57 -32.01
C GLU A 478 -12.77 1.30 -30.70
N THR A 479 -12.80 0.57 -29.58
CA THR A 479 -13.08 1.19 -28.28
C THR A 479 -11.92 2.08 -27.83
N LEU A 480 -10.67 1.71 -28.13
CA LEU A 480 -9.51 2.52 -27.81
C LEU A 480 -9.44 3.82 -28.62
N GLU A 481 -9.80 3.80 -29.90
CA GLU A 481 -9.86 5.00 -30.74
C GLU A 481 -10.82 6.04 -30.16
N GLU A 482 -12.02 5.60 -29.74
CA GLU A 482 -13.00 6.44 -29.05
C GLU A 482 -12.48 6.99 -27.71
N ILE A 483 -11.81 6.15 -26.90
CA ILE A 483 -11.21 6.57 -25.62
C ILE A 483 -10.13 7.63 -25.87
N TRP A 484 -9.30 7.47 -26.90
CA TRP A 484 -8.23 8.43 -27.21
C TRP A 484 -8.81 9.76 -27.69
N GLU A 485 -9.90 9.73 -28.46
CA GLU A 485 -10.60 10.94 -28.88
C GLU A 485 -11.18 11.68 -27.68
N ASP A 486 -11.88 10.99 -26.79
CA ASP A 486 -12.41 11.59 -25.56
C ASP A 486 -11.30 12.11 -24.63
N GLN A 487 -10.21 11.35 -24.49
CA GLN A 487 -9.04 11.76 -23.72
C GLN A 487 -8.43 13.06 -24.29
N SER A 488 -8.45 13.26 -25.61
CA SER A 488 -7.94 14.48 -26.23
C SER A 488 -8.80 15.72 -25.96
N ARG A 489 -10.10 15.52 -25.68
CA ARG A 489 -11.06 16.58 -25.33
C ARG A 489 -11.18 16.84 -23.82
N THR A 490 -10.69 15.93 -22.99
CA THR A 490 -10.82 16.00 -21.53
C THR A 490 -9.76 16.94 -20.94
N ILE A 491 -10.19 17.97 -20.21
CA ILE A 491 -9.31 18.86 -19.44
C ILE A 491 -9.30 18.39 -17.98
N LEU A 492 -8.11 18.08 -17.46
CA LEU A 492 -7.93 17.66 -16.08
C LEU A 492 -7.36 18.80 -15.23
N PRO A 493 -7.76 18.93 -13.95
CA PRO A 493 -7.13 19.86 -13.03
C PRO A 493 -5.67 19.45 -12.76
N SER A 494 -4.83 20.42 -12.38
CA SER A 494 -3.40 20.20 -12.09
C SER A 494 -3.13 19.24 -10.93
N THR A 495 -4.15 18.94 -10.13
CA THR A 495 -4.11 18.03 -8.97
C THR A 495 -4.25 16.56 -9.35
N VAL A 496 -4.56 16.25 -10.62
CA VAL A 496 -4.75 14.88 -11.12
C VAL A 496 -3.64 14.57 -12.13
N ASP A 497 -2.90 13.50 -11.86
CA ASP A 497 -1.92 13.00 -12.82
C ASP A 497 -2.64 12.30 -13.99
N PRO A 498 -2.43 12.74 -15.25
CA PRO A 498 -3.12 12.17 -16.40
C PRO A 498 -2.65 10.74 -16.69
N ALA A 499 -3.58 9.91 -17.15
CA ALA A 499 -3.22 8.63 -17.77
C ALA A 499 -2.40 8.89 -19.07
N PRO A 500 -1.48 7.98 -19.47
CA PRO A 500 -0.74 8.14 -20.71
C PRO A 500 -1.64 8.36 -21.92
N ARG A 501 -1.20 9.24 -22.83
CA ARG A 501 -1.85 9.42 -24.13
C ARG A 501 -1.72 8.13 -24.93
N LYS A 502 -2.78 7.77 -25.67
CA LYS A 502 -2.85 6.56 -26.48
C LYS A 502 -2.60 5.28 -25.65
N ILE A 503 -3.36 5.13 -24.59
CA ILE A 503 -3.25 3.94 -23.72
C ILE A 503 -3.41 2.64 -24.53
N GLY A 504 -2.58 1.64 -24.25
CA GLY A 504 -2.54 0.39 -25.01
C GLY A 504 -1.54 0.36 -26.18
N SER A 505 -1.04 1.52 -26.65
CA SER A 505 0.00 1.57 -27.68
C SER A 505 1.41 1.49 -27.06
N LYS A 506 1.90 0.28 -26.76
CA LYS A 506 3.28 0.00 -26.28
C LYS A 506 3.79 0.88 -25.13
N THR A 507 2.93 1.38 -24.26
CA THR A 507 3.35 2.12 -23.05
C THR A 507 3.75 1.13 -21.95
N GLY A 508 4.76 1.50 -21.14
CA GLY A 508 5.17 0.71 -19.97
C GLY A 508 4.04 0.53 -18.95
N SER A 509 4.30 -0.20 -17.86
CA SER A 509 3.32 -0.38 -16.79
C SER A 509 2.85 0.96 -16.23
N LEU A 510 1.53 1.13 -16.10
CA LEU A 510 0.95 2.35 -15.53
C LEU A 510 1.23 2.44 -14.02
N LYS A 511 1.49 3.65 -13.54
CA LYS A 511 1.56 3.99 -12.11
C LYS A 511 0.16 3.98 -11.47
N ALA A 512 0.09 3.95 -10.14
CA ALA A 512 -1.18 3.89 -9.40
C ALA A 512 -2.12 5.05 -9.77
N ASP A 513 -1.61 6.29 -9.79
CA ASP A 513 -2.43 7.46 -10.15
C ASP A 513 -2.90 7.44 -11.61
N GLN A 514 -2.11 6.85 -12.51
CA GLN A 514 -2.52 6.66 -13.90
C GLN A 514 -3.61 5.61 -14.05
N TRP A 515 -3.56 4.51 -13.29
CA TRP A 515 -4.66 3.55 -13.21
C TRP A 515 -5.93 4.20 -12.67
N ARG A 516 -5.80 5.02 -11.63
CA ARG A 516 -6.92 5.77 -11.05
C ARG A 516 -7.54 6.70 -12.10
N ALA A 517 -6.76 7.57 -12.73
CA ALA A 517 -7.25 8.50 -13.75
C ALA A 517 -7.87 7.77 -14.96
N LEU A 518 -7.26 6.68 -15.44
CA LEU A 518 -7.82 5.85 -16.50
C LEU A 518 -9.19 5.28 -16.08
N GLY A 519 -9.24 4.60 -14.93
CA GLY A 519 -10.43 3.89 -14.48
C GLY A 519 -11.57 4.83 -14.12
N THR A 520 -11.29 5.87 -13.32
CA THR A 520 -12.34 6.70 -12.71
C THR A 520 -12.73 7.93 -13.51
N ILE A 521 -11.94 8.31 -14.52
CA ILE A 521 -12.22 9.49 -15.35
C ILE A 521 -12.41 9.06 -16.80
N HIS A 522 -11.34 8.61 -17.47
CA HIS A 522 -11.38 8.39 -18.91
C HIS A 522 -12.34 7.26 -19.32
N LEU A 523 -12.27 6.10 -18.65
CA LEU A 523 -13.18 4.99 -18.94
C LEU A 523 -14.62 5.31 -18.52
N VAL A 524 -14.84 6.04 -17.43
CA VAL A 524 -16.19 6.46 -17.04
C VAL A 524 -16.82 7.33 -18.12
N ILE A 525 -16.10 8.37 -18.58
CA ILE A 525 -16.59 9.28 -19.63
C ILE A 525 -16.91 8.50 -20.92
N SER A 526 -15.95 7.74 -21.43
CA SER A 526 -16.09 7.07 -22.71
C SER A 526 -17.09 5.92 -22.67
N LEU A 527 -17.06 5.06 -21.65
CA LEU A 527 -17.92 3.88 -21.61
C LEU A 527 -19.38 4.22 -21.30
N ILE A 528 -19.65 5.25 -20.50
CA ILE A 528 -21.03 5.75 -20.34
C ILE A 528 -21.55 6.29 -21.67
N ARG A 529 -20.75 7.06 -22.42
CA ARG A 529 -21.14 7.56 -23.74
C ARG A 529 -21.39 6.42 -24.73
N LEU A 530 -20.53 5.40 -24.75
CA LEU A 530 -20.59 4.31 -25.73
C LEU A 530 -21.65 3.25 -25.38
N TRP A 531 -21.81 2.91 -24.10
CA TRP A 531 -22.62 1.76 -23.66
C TRP A 531 -23.87 2.15 -22.87
N GLY A 532 -23.99 3.40 -22.41
CA GLY A 532 -25.10 3.85 -21.57
C GLY A 532 -26.44 4.02 -22.29
N THR A 533 -26.42 4.22 -23.62
CA THR A 533 -27.63 4.48 -24.44
C THR A 533 -27.99 3.34 -25.40
N SER A 534 -27.21 2.26 -25.41
CA SER A 534 -27.43 1.13 -26.31
C SER A 534 -28.61 0.29 -25.81
N THR A 535 -29.79 0.48 -26.38
CA THR A 535 -31.06 -0.14 -25.94
C THR A 535 -31.51 -1.34 -26.78
N GLU A 536 -30.86 -1.64 -27.92
CA GLU A 536 -31.33 -2.68 -28.84
C GLU A 536 -30.27 -3.77 -29.12
N GLY A 537 -30.60 -5.03 -28.81
CA GLY A 537 -29.83 -6.23 -29.14
C GLY A 537 -29.19 -6.97 -27.93
N PRO A 538 -28.88 -8.28 -28.06
CA PRO A 538 -28.25 -9.06 -26.98
C PRO A 538 -26.87 -8.55 -26.57
N GLU A 539 -26.09 -8.06 -27.55
CA GLU A 539 -24.76 -7.46 -27.28
C GLU A 539 -24.86 -6.12 -26.54
N ALA A 540 -25.87 -5.30 -26.87
CA ALA A 540 -26.16 -4.07 -26.16
C ALA A 540 -26.54 -4.34 -24.69
N SER A 541 -27.34 -5.39 -24.45
CA SER A 541 -27.67 -5.85 -23.10
C SER A 541 -26.44 -6.29 -22.30
N ARG A 542 -25.52 -7.06 -22.89
CA ARG A 542 -24.28 -7.50 -22.20
C ARG A 542 -23.33 -6.34 -21.91
N ARG A 543 -23.13 -5.40 -22.85
CA ARG A 543 -22.30 -4.20 -22.63
C ARG A 543 -22.85 -3.31 -21.52
N SER A 544 -24.17 -3.18 -21.44
CA SER A 544 -24.84 -2.47 -20.34
C SER A 544 -24.57 -3.11 -18.98
N LEU A 545 -24.66 -4.45 -18.88
CA LEU A 545 -24.31 -5.17 -17.64
C LEU A 545 -22.82 -5.02 -17.28
N MET A 546 -21.92 -5.05 -18.27
CA MET A 546 -20.49 -4.80 -18.05
C MET A 546 -20.24 -3.38 -17.56
N LEU A 547 -20.92 -2.38 -18.13
CA LEU A 547 -20.86 -0.99 -17.66
C LEU A 547 -21.33 -0.89 -16.21
N GLN A 548 -22.50 -1.45 -15.89
CA GLN A 548 -23.06 -1.43 -14.55
C GLN A 548 -22.09 -2.07 -13.54
N ASN A 549 -21.55 -3.25 -13.86
CA ASN A 549 -20.57 -3.92 -13.02
C ASN A 549 -19.31 -3.06 -12.80
N PHE A 550 -18.80 -2.43 -13.86
CA PHE A 550 -17.66 -1.51 -13.78
C PHE A 550 -17.99 -0.28 -12.94
N MET A 551 -19.18 0.29 -13.05
CA MET A 551 -19.60 1.44 -12.24
C MET A 551 -19.69 1.11 -10.74
N HIS A 552 -20.12 -0.10 -10.36
CA HIS A 552 -20.03 -0.57 -8.98
C HIS A 552 -18.58 -0.60 -8.46
N LEU A 553 -17.64 -1.07 -9.28
CA LEU A 553 -16.21 -1.01 -8.96
C LEU A 553 -15.74 0.45 -8.81
N ILE A 554 -16.04 1.32 -9.76
CA ILE A 554 -15.59 2.72 -9.71
C ILE A 554 -16.18 3.47 -8.52
N TYR A 555 -17.46 3.26 -8.20
CA TYR A 555 -18.11 3.91 -7.07
C TYR A 555 -17.45 3.50 -5.75
N SER A 556 -17.22 2.20 -5.55
CA SER A 556 -16.50 1.71 -4.36
C SER A 556 -15.05 2.24 -4.30
N VAL A 557 -14.33 2.35 -5.42
CA VAL A 557 -12.98 2.95 -5.45
C VAL A 557 -13.02 4.43 -5.09
N GLN A 558 -14.03 5.18 -5.54
CA GLN A 558 -14.19 6.60 -5.17
C GLN A 558 -14.43 6.76 -3.68
N LEU A 559 -15.36 5.99 -3.12
CA LEU A 559 -15.64 5.97 -1.67
C LEU A 559 -14.39 5.59 -0.85
N ALA A 560 -13.61 4.62 -1.30
CA ALA A 560 -12.36 4.25 -0.63
C ALA A 560 -11.32 5.37 -0.62
N ASN A 561 -11.44 6.36 -1.50
CA ASN A 561 -10.54 7.51 -1.66
C ASN A 561 -11.18 8.84 -1.20
N THR A 562 -12.30 8.82 -0.47
CA THR A 562 -12.85 10.04 0.14
C THR A 562 -11.98 10.51 1.30
N ARG A 563 -11.96 11.83 1.54
CA ARG A 563 -11.21 12.44 2.65
C ARG A 563 -11.90 12.36 4.00
N SER A 564 -13.14 11.92 4.01
CA SER A 564 -13.89 11.63 5.21
C SER A 564 -14.66 10.34 5.03
N THR A 565 -15.09 9.77 6.15
CA THR A 565 -15.81 8.50 6.16
C THR A 565 -16.97 8.60 7.14
N SER A 566 -18.13 8.08 6.77
CA SER A 566 -19.30 7.99 7.64
C SER A 566 -19.88 6.57 7.55
N PRO A 567 -20.75 6.14 8.48
CA PRO A 567 -21.38 4.83 8.38
C PRO A 567 -22.14 4.61 7.07
N GLU A 568 -22.74 5.66 6.51
CA GLU A 568 -23.43 5.62 5.22
C GLU A 568 -22.45 5.38 4.08
N SER A 569 -21.31 6.10 4.06
CA SER A 569 -20.31 5.92 3.00
C SER A 569 -19.62 4.55 3.08
N ILE A 570 -19.44 4.01 4.29
CA ILE A 570 -18.94 2.65 4.51
C ILE A 570 -19.95 1.63 4.01
N SER A 571 -21.22 1.78 4.36
CA SER A 571 -22.29 0.87 3.94
C SER A 571 -22.46 0.89 2.41
N ALA A 572 -22.38 2.07 1.80
CA ALA A 572 -22.37 2.22 0.35
C ALA A 572 -21.17 1.53 -0.29
N TYR A 573 -19.96 1.67 0.27
CA TYR A 573 -18.78 0.97 -0.22
C TYR A 573 -18.99 -0.54 -0.19
N GLU A 574 -19.46 -1.08 0.94
CA GLU A 574 -19.69 -2.52 1.11
C GLU A 574 -20.73 -3.03 0.13
N TYR A 575 -21.84 -2.31 -0.05
CA TYR A 575 -22.87 -2.64 -1.03
C TYR A 575 -22.30 -2.66 -2.46
N HIS A 576 -21.71 -1.56 -2.92
CA HIS A 576 -21.22 -1.47 -4.29
C HIS A 576 -20.09 -2.45 -4.57
N TYR A 577 -19.18 -2.69 -3.61
CA TYR A 577 -18.10 -3.65 -3.81
C TYR A 577 -18.61 -5.10 -3.89
N MET A 578 -19.64 -5.44 -3.11
CA MET A 578 -20.27 -6.76 -3.18
C MET A 578 -21.05 -6.98 -4.49
N GLU A 579 -21.81 -5.98 -4.94
CA GLU A 579 -22.48 -6.02 -6.26
C GLU A 579 -21.47 -6.12 -7.40
N TYR A 580 -20.34 -5.42 -7.29
CA TYR A 580 -19.24 -5.59 -8.23
C TYR A 580 -18.76 -7.05 -8.28
N LEU A 581 -18.49 -7.71 -7.15
CA LEU A 581 -18.03 -9.09 -7.16
C LEU A 581 -19.08 -10.07 -7.69
N ARG A 582 -20.37 -9.88 -7.34
CA ARG A 582 -21.48 -10.70 -7.86
C ARG A 582 -21.58 -10.60 -9.38
N GLY A 583 -21.60 -9.38 -9.92
CA GLY A 583 -21.63 -9.15 -11.36
C GLY A 583 -20.35 -9.62 -12.05
N PHE A 584 -19.19 -9.54 -11.38
CA PHE A 584 -17.92 -10.02 -11.94
C PHE A 584 -17.95 -11.54 -12.13
N LEU A 585 -18.42 -12.29 -11.13
CA LEU A 585 -18.52 -13.75 -11.18
C LEU A 585 -19.49 -14.23 -12.27
N SER A 586 -20.58 -13.49 -12.52
CA SER A 586 -21.55 -13.84 -13.56
C SER A 586 -21.07 -13.46 -14.98
N LEU A 587 -20.45 -12.29 -15.14
CA LEU A 587 -20.06 -11.77 -16.45
C LEU A 587 -18.78 -12.40 -16.99
N TYR A 588 -17.85 -12.79 -16.13
CA TYR A 588 -16.49 -13.20 -16.52
C TYR A 588 -16.13 -14.61 -16.04
N PRO A 589 -16.85 -15.66 -16.47
CA PRO A 589 -16.78 -17.01 -15.90
C PRO A 589 -15.41 -17.70 -15.98
N GLU A 590 -14.47 -17.21 -16.80
CA GLU A 590 -13.10 -17.73 -16.89
C GLU A 590 -12.09 -17.03 -15.99
N VAL A 591 -12.40 -15.83 -15.51
CA VAL A 591 -11.40 -14.95 -14.86
C VAL A 591 -11.43 -15.15 -13.35
N PRO A 592 -10.35 -15.66 -12.71
CA PRO A 592 -10.33 -15.91 -11.27
C PRO A 592 -10.37 -14.62 -10.47
N LEU A 593 -11.04 -14.65 -9.31
CA LEU A 593 -10.87 -13.59 -8.32
C LEU A 593 -9.46 -13.62 -7.74
N MET A 594 -8.91 -12.44 -7.45
CA MET A 594 -7.63 -12.31 -6.77
C MET A 594 -7.84 -12.25 -5.25
N PRO A 595 -6.85 -12.66 -4.44
CA PRO A 595 -6.89 -12.47 -2.98
C PRO A 595 -7.15 -11.02 -2.55
N THR A 596 -6.69 -10.05 -3.34
CA THR A 596 -6.96 -8.61 -3.12
C THR A 596 -8.44 -8.26 -3.32
N ASN A 597 -9.16 -8.96 -4.19
CA ASN A 597 -10.59 -8.77 -4.36
C ASN A 597 -11.34 -9.20 -3.09
N HIS A 598 -11.00 -10.37 -2.55
CA HIS A 598 -11.60 -10.82 -1.29
C HIS A 598 -11.23 -9.88 -0.13
N LEU A 599 -9.94 -9.53 0.05
CA LEU A 599 -9.52 -8.63 1.12
C LEU A 599 -10.20 -7.26 1.04
N ALA A 600 -10.47 -6.73 -0.16
CA ALA A 600 -11.17 -5.47 -0.34
C ALA A 600 -12.65 -5.51 0.07
N THR A 601 -13.25 -6.70 0.24
CA THR A 601 -14.56 -6.84 0.90
C THR A 601 -14.50 -6.50 2.38
N HIS A 602 -13.31 -6.58 2.99
CA HIS A 602 -13.05 -6.20 4.38
C HIS A 602 -12.63 -4.73 4.55
N TYR A 603 -12.69 -3.95 3.48
CA TYR A 603 -12.21 -2.57 3.52
C TYR A 603 -13.15 -1.66 4.33
N GLY A 604 -14.42 -2.01 4.44
CA GLY A 604 -15.36 -1.34 5.34
C GLY A 604 -14.92 -1.46 6.81
N GLU A 605 -14.40 -2.60 7.23
CA GLU A 605 -13.84 -2.81 8.56
C GLU A 605 -12.63 -1.89 8.82
N PHE A 606 -11.73 -1.71 7.84
CA PHE A 606 -10.61 -0.77 7.97
C PHE A 606 -11.05 0.70 7.99
N MET A 607 -12.07 1.06 7.21
CA MET A 607 -12.63 2.41 7.22
C MET A 607 -13.34 2.74 8.54
N ARG A 608 -14.07 1.79 9.15
CA ARG A 608 -14.61 1.95 10.52
C ARG A 608 -13.48 2.11 11.53
N GLY A 609 -12.47 1.24 11.42
CA GLY A 609 -11.37 1.16 12.37
C GLY A 609 -10.44 2.38 12.36
N PHE A 610 -10.00 2.81 11.19
CA PHE A 610 -8.97 3.86 11.01
C PHE A 610 -9.47 5.12 10.30
N GLY A 611 -10.75 5.19 9.92
CA GLY A 611 -11.30 6.33 9.20
C GLY A 611 -10.78 6.41 7.75
N PRO A 612 -10.66 7.63 7.18
CA PRO A 612 -10.37 7.81 5.77
C PRO A 612 -8.96 7.33 5.40
N SER A 613 -8.86 6.70 4.23
CA SER A 613 -7.62 6.05 3.76
C SER A 613 -6.43 6.97 3.54
N HIS A 614 -6.67 8.28 3.42
CA HIS A 614 -5.63 9.30 3.30
C HIS A 614 -4.57 9.22 4.41
N ALA A 615 -4.96 8.81 5.61
CA ALA A 615 -4.03 8.70 6.74
C ALA A 615 -3.16 7.43 6.73
N TRP A 616 -3.60 6.37 6.04
CA TRP A 616 -2.98 5.04 6.09
C TRP A 616 -2.72 4.46 4.69
N ARG A 617 -2.38 5.33 3.74
CA ARG A 617 -2.03 4.97 2.36
C ARG A 617 -0.54 5.14 2.03
N GLY A 618 -0.08 4.40 1.03
CA GLY A 618 1.33 4.13 0.76
C GLY A 618 2.10 5.23 0.02
N TRP A 619 1.42 6.17 -0.63
CA TRP A 619 2.03 7.18 -1.50
C TRP A 619 3.16 7.98 -0.84
N ALA A 620 3.07 8.28 0.45
CA ALA A 620 4.12 9.04 1.15
C ALA A 620 5.45 8.27 1.20
N MET A 621 5.38 6.96 1.41
CA MET A 621 6.57 6.10 1.45
C MET A 621 7.15 5.91 0.05
N GLU A 622 6.32 5.73 -0.98
CA GLU A 622 6.82 5.66 -2.37
C GLU A 622 7.57 6.93 -2.76
N ARG A 623 7.08 8.11 -2.34
CA ARG A 623 7.78 9.38 -2.55
C ARG A 623 9.10 9.45 -1.77
N PHE A 624 9.10 8.98 -0.52
CA PHE A 624 10.32 8.92 0.28
C PHE A 624 11.35 7.99 -0.39
N ASN A 625 10.93 6.81 -0.83
CA ASN A 625 11.74 5.85 -1.60
C ASN A 625 12.30 6.48 -2.87
N HIS A 626 11.47 7.21 -3.64
CA HIS A 626 11.93 7.89 -4.85
C HIS A 626 13.04 8.90 -4.56
N MET A 627 12.96 9.63 -3.45
CA MET A 627 14.03 10.52 -3.04
C MET A 627 15.29 9.74 -2.62
N LEU A 628 15.15 8.61 -1.92
CA LEU A 628 16.30 7.75 -1.59
C LEU A 628 17.02 7.26 -2.86
N GLN A 629 16.27 6.95 -3.92
CA GLN A 629 16.82 6.59 -5.24
C GLN A 629 17.58 7.72 -5.94
N GLN A 630 17.32 8.98 -5.57
CA GLN A 630 18.01 10.15 -6.14
C GLN A 630 19.31 10.49 -5.42
N VAL A 631 19.63 9.82 -4.30
CA VAL A 631 20.87 10.05 -3.57
C VAL A 631 22.06 9.74 -4.48
N PRO A 632 22.98 10.70 -4.72
CA PRO A 632 24.16 10.47 -5.54
C PRO A 632 25.04 9.37 -4.95
N THR A 633 25.35 8.36 -5.74
CA THR A 633 26.17 7.21 -5.33
C THR A 633 27.35 7.03 -6.28
N ASN A 634 28.44 6.46 -5.79
CA ASN A 634 29.66 6.20 -6.57
C ASN A 634 29.52 5.03 -7.58
N ALA A 635 28.31 4.51 -7.78
CA ALA A 635 27.94 3.49 -8.78
C ALA A 635 28.79 2.19 -8.76
N ASN A 636 29.49 1.88 -7.67
CA ASN A 636 30.18 0.59 -7.48
C ASN A 636 29.18 -0.49 -7.03
N ILE A 637 28.47 -1.04 -8.02
CA ILE A 637 27.27 -1.88 -7.85
C ILE A 637 27.54 -3.25 -7.22
N SER A 638 28.68 -3.88 -7.47
CA SER A 638 28.95 -5.25 -6.98
C SER A 638 29.15 -5.32 -5.46
N HIS A 639 29.81 -4.31 -4.88
CA HIS A 639 30.14 -4.32 -3.45
C HIS A 639 29.06 -3.67 -2.58
N ALA A 640 28.50 -2.53 -2.99
CA ALA A 640 27.56 -1.77 -2.15
C ALA A 640 26.25 -2.51 -1.86
N THR A 641 25.84 -3.42 -2.76
CA THR A 641 24.61 -4.22 -2.67
C THR A 641 24.69 -5.36 -1.66
N THR A 642 25.91 -5.85 -1.41
CA THR A 642 26.17 -6.95 -0.47
C THR A 642 26.51 -6.41 0.92
N THR A 643 27.13 -5.21 0.98
CA THR A 643 27.67 -4.62 2.21
C THR A 643 26.76 -3.65 2.94
N GLY A 644 25.70 -3.15 2.29
CA GLY A 644 24.78 -2.17 2.89
C GLY A 644 25.31 -0.72 2.88
N GLU A 645 26.47 -0.46 2.28
CA GLU A 645 27.08 0.88 2.17
C GLU A 645 26.15 1.91 1.49
N LEU A 646 25.37 1.44 0.52
CA LEU A 646 24.39 2.24 -0.19
C LEU A 646 23.28 2.73 0.75
N GLU A 647 22.71 1.80 1.52
CA GLU A 647 21.70 2.06 2.54
C GLU A 647 22.24 3.02 3.61
N LEU A 648 23.50 2.88 4.03
CA LEU A 648 24.12 3.82 4.98
C LEU A 648 24.18 5.24 4.41
N THR A 649 24.55 5.37 3.14
CA THR A 649 24.62 6.66 2.44
C THR A 649 23.24 7.29 2.33
N MET A 650 22.23 6.49 1.96
CA MET A 650 20.83 6.91 1.91
C MET A 650 20.33 7.41 3.27
N MET A 651 20.62 6.68 4.34
CA MET A 651 20.25 7.03 5.72
C MET A 651 20.82 8.38 6.15
N HIS A 652 22.13 8.57 5.99
CA HIS A 652 22.79 9.83 6.34
C HIS A 652 22.27 10.99 5.50
N HIS A 653 22.12 10.80 4.18
CA HIS A 653 21.65 11.86 3.30
C HIS A 653 20.21 12.29 3.65
N ALA A 654 19.30 11.32 3.79
CA ALA A 654 17.89 11.59 4.10
C ALA A 654 17.73 12.29 5.45
N SER A 655 18.49 11.85 6.46
CA SER A 655 18.43 12.40 7.81
C SER A 655 19.03 13.80 7.88
N ARG A 656 20.21 14.03 7.26
CA ARG A 656 20.80 15.38 7.15
C ARG A 656 19.86 16.35 6.44
N ALA A 657 19.23 15.92 5.35
CA ALA A 657 18.25 16.74 4.64
C ALA A 657 17.03 17.08 5.53
N ALA A 658 16.51 16.11 6.29
CA ALA A 658 15.44 16.32 7.25
C ALA A 658 15.84 17.26 8.40
N ASN A 659 17.10 17.25 8.84
CA ASN A 659 17.60 18.12 9.91
C ASN A 659 17.84 19.56 9.42
N VAL A 660 18.27 19.76 8.17
CA VAL A 660 18.53 21.09 7.60
C VAL A 660 17.23 21.85 7.29
N ARG A 661 16.20 21.16 6.75
CA ARG A 661 14.95 21.80 6.30
C ARG A 661 14.29 22.68 7.39
N PRO A 662 14.10 22.24 8.64
CA PRO A 662 13.49 23.06 9.70
C PRO A 662 14.33 24.29 10.06
N LEU A 663 15.66 24.17 10.04
CA LEU A 663 16.57 25.30 10.32
C LEU A 663 16.39 26.43 9.30
N LEU A 664 16.05 26.09 8.05
CA LEU A 664 15.82 27.08 7.00
C LEU A 664 14.43 27.74 7.10
N ARG A 665 13.41 27.00 7.56
CA ARG A 665 12.01 27.49 7.64
C ARG A 665 11.72 28.34 8.87
N ASN A 666 12.48 28.19 9.95
CA ASN A 666 12.16 28.82 11.24
C ASN A 666 12.44 30.33 11.31
N GLY A 667 12.70 31.01 10.18
CA GLY A 667 13.06 32.44 10.18
C GLY A 667 14.32 32.77 10.99
N GLN A 668 15.08 31.75 11.41
CA GLN A 668 16.34 31.87 12.13
C GLN A 668 17.51 32.18 11.20
N LEU A 669 17.27 32.13 9.88
CA LEU A 669 18.22 32.66 8.92
C LEU A 669 18.26 34.20 9.07
N PRO A 670 19.46 34.79 9.17
CA PRO A 670 19.63 36.23 8.98
C PRO A 670 18.88 36.70 7.72
N THR A 671 18.32 37.91 7.74
CA THR A 671 17.52 38.48 6.66
C THR A 671 18.21 38.36 5.30
N GLU A 672 19.54 38.40 5.26
CA GLU A 672 20.39 38.26 4.09
C GLU A 672 20.33 36.86 3.45
N LEU A 673 20.13 35.82 4.26
CA LEU A 673 20.07 34.42 3.86
C LEU A 673 18.65 33.92 3.61
N SER A 674 17.61 34.72 3.92
CA SER A 674 16.22 34.42 3.56
C SER A 674 16.04 34.18 2.04
N THR A 675 16.86 34.83 1.22
CA THR A 675 16.90 34.64 -0.25
C THR A 675 17.31 33.23 -0.70
N LEU A 676 17.94 32.44 0.19
CA LEU A 676 18.29 31.05 -0.09
C LEU A 676 17.13 30.10 0.12
N GLU A 677 16.10 30.47 0.89
CA GLU A 677 14.96 29.60 1.17
C GLU A 677 14.21 29.22 -0.12
N PRO A 678 13.85 30.13 -1.04
CA PRO A 678 13.22 29.76 -2.31
C PRO A 678 14.13 28.92 -3.21
N ALA A 679 15.45 29.16 -3.20
CA ALA A 679 16.41 28.41 -4.01
C ALA A 679 16.62 26.99 -3.46
N PHE A 680 16.66 26.85 -2.13
CA PHE A 680 16.71 25.58 -1.43
C PHE A 680 15.40 24.81 -1.65
N ASP A 681 14.26 25.46 -1.50
CA ASP A 681 12.96 24.86 -1.78
C ASP A 681 12.85 24.41 -3.23
N LYS A 682 13.33 25.21 -4.19
CA LYS A 682 13.38 24.80 -5.60
C LYS A 682 14.30 23.58 -5.82
N ALA A 683 15.44 23.51 -5.15
CA ALA A 683 16.41 22.41 -5.33
C ALA A 683 16.01 21.12 -4.61
N PHE A 684 15.23 21.19 -3.53
CA PHE A 684 14.92 20.06 -2.65
C PHE A 684 13.42 19.78 -2.49
N ARG A 685 12.53 20.57 -3.09
CA ARG A 685 11.09 20.27 -3.26
C ARG A 685 10.75 19.94 -4.72
N ASP A 686 11.68 19.37 -5.48
CA ASP A 686 11.37 18.92 -6.83
C ASP A 686 10.18 17.95 -6.81
N ASP A 687 9.21 18.29 -7.67
CA ASP A 687 7.87 17.70 -7.89
C ASP A 687 6.78 17.96 -6.83
N VAL A 688 6.10 19.09 -7.01
CA VAL A 688 4.81 19.44 -6.37
C VAL A 688 3.66 19.17 -7.37
N ARG A 689 3.58 17.98 -7.99
CA ARG A 689 2.47 17.62 -8.90
C ARG A 689 1.66 16.44 -8.36
N GLY A 690 0.42 16.30 -8.82
CA GLY A 690 -0.44 15.14 -8.56
C GLY A 690 -1.04 15.09 -7.14
N THR A 691 -1.15 13.87 -6.60
CA THR A 691 -1.80 13.54 -5.32
C THR A 691 -1.29 14.35 -4.12
N ARG A 692 -0.04 14.83 -4.17
CA ARG A 692 0.54 15.70 -3.14
C ARG A 692 -0.15 17.06 -3.04
N ILE A 693 -0.46 17.72 -4.16
CA ILE A 693 -1.24 18.96 -4.15
C ILE A 693 -2.65 18.64 -3.68
N ALA A 694 -3.25 17.54 -4.14
CA ALA A 694 -4.59 17.17 -3.70
C ALA A 694 -4.64 16.95 -2.17
N ASP A 695 -3.62 16.34 -1.57
CA ASP A 695 -3.57 16.14 -0.11
C ASP A 695 -3.34 17.45 0.64
N ILE A 696 -2.49 18.34 0.13
CA ILE A 696 -2.20 19.64 0.77
C ILE A 696 -3.38 20.62 0.62
N LEU A 697 -3.95 20.76 -0.59
CA LEU A 697 -5.08 21.67 -0.86
C LEU A 697 -6.40 21.16 -0.27
N GLY A 698 -6.51 19.88 0.03
CA GLY A 698 -7.73 19.27 0.53
C GLY A 698 -7.96 19.40 2.04
N LEU A 699 -6.94 19.82 2.80
CA LEU A 699 -6.87 19.60 4.25
C LEU A 699 -6.46 20.86 5.04
N GLY A 700 -6.36 22.05 4.41
CA GLY A 700 -6.00 23.29 5.11
C GLY A 700 -6.76 24.53 4.62
N ASP A 701 -7.02 25.47 5.55
CA ASP A 701 -7.60 26.81 5.27
C ASP A 701 -6.76 27.65 4.28
N SER A 702 -5.50 27.27 4.05
CA SER A 702 -4.63 27.88 3.03
C SER A 702 -5.06 27.59 1.59
N ALA A 703 -6.06 26.73 1.38
CA ALA A 703 -6.64 26.42 0.06
C ALA A 703 -7.40 27.59 -0.61
N LYS A 704 -7.51 28.77 0.04
CA LYS A 704 -8.09 29.97 -0.58
C LYS A 704 -7.20 30.65 -1.63
N LEU A 705 -5.94 30.25 -1.80
CA LEU A 705 -5.04 30.87 -2.77
C LEU A 705 -4.64 29.88 -3.87
N GLN A 706 -5.00 30.25 -5.11
CA GLN A 706 -4.68 29.62 -6.41
C GLN A 706 -5.74 28.73 -7.07
N VAL A 707 -7.03 29.02 -6.88
CA VAL A 707 -7.97 28.84 -8.00
C VAL A 707 -7.78 30.06 -8.90
N LYS A 708 -7.15 29.89 -10.07
CA LYS A 708 -7.34 30.85 -11.16
C LYS A 708 -8.85 30.82 -11.44
N GLU A 709 -9.57 31.89 -11.15
CA GLU A 709 -10.95 32.04 -11.59
C GLU A 709 -10.98 31.72 -13.09
N MET A 710 -11.57 30.57 -13.44
CA MET A 710 -11.95 30.31 -14.82
C MET A 710 -13.12 31.23 -15.09
N GLU A 711 -12.85 32.38 -15.70
CA GLU A 711 -13.85 33.17 -16.41
C GLU A 711 -14.40 32.31 -17.55
N THR A 712 -15.39 31.48 -17.24
CA THR A 712 -16.49 31.00 -18.08
C THR A 712 -17.14 29.83 -17.36
N SER A 713 -18.36 30.03 -16.86
CA SER A 713 -19.23 28.92 -16.49
C SER A 713 -19.49 28.08 -17.75
N PRO A 714 -19.25 26.76 -17.75
CA PRO A 714 -19.55 25.94 -18.90
C PRO A 714 -21.06 25.95 -19.15
N VAL A 715 -21.47 26.47 -20.31
CA VAL A 715 -22.86 26.40 -20.76
C VAL A 715 -23.12 24.96 -21.19
N LEU A 716 -23.68 24.16 -20.27
CA LEU A 716 -24.15 22.81 -20.58
C LEU A 716 -25.23 22.89 -21.68
N SER A 717 -25.06 22.12 -22.75
CA SER A 717 -26.04 22.05 -23.83
C SER A 717 -27.41 21.59 -23.30
N ALA A 718 -28.49 21.99 -23.96
CA ALA A 718 -29.85 21.59 -23.57
C ALA A 718 -30.01 20.05 -23.56
N ALA A 719 -29.35 19.35 -24.48
CA ALA A 719 -29.30 17.89 -24.52
C ALA A 719 -28.59 17.28 -23.30
N THR A 720 -27.48 17.90 -22.86
CA THR A 720 -26.75 17.46 -21.66
C THR A 720 -27.55 17.71 -20.39
N LYS A 721 -28.28 18.83 -20.31
CA LYS A 721 -29.19 19.09 -19.19
C LYS A 721 -30.30 18.05 -19.15
N GLN A 722 -30.95 17.76 -20.28
CA GLN A 722 -32.06 16.82 -20.37
C GLN A 722 -31.66 15.35 -20.07
N ALA A 723 -30.41 14.97 -20.34
CA ALA A 723 -29.87 13.65 -20.00
C ALA A 723 -29.53 13.49 -18.49
N LEU A 724 -29.30 14.60 -17.77
CA LEU A 724 -28.97 14.61 -16.35
C LEU A 724 -30.21 14.73 -15.44
N THR A 725 -31.34 15.21 -15.96
CA THR A 725 -32.56 15.48 -15.17
C THR A 725 -33.32 14.25 -14.64
N PRO A 726 -33.33 13.03 -15.24
CA PRO A 726 -34.19 11.97 -14.73
C PRO A 726 -33.69 11.23 -13.48
N HIS A 727 -32.44 11.42 -13.03
CA HIS A 727 -31.85 10.62 -11.94
C HIS A 727 -31.42 11.40 -10.70
N VAL A 728 -31.79 12.68 -10.59
CA VAL A 728 -31.54 13.49 -9.38
C VAL A 728 -32.82 13.71 -8.55
N ALA A 729 -34.00 13.41 -9.10
CA ALA A 729 -35.28 13.68 -8.43
C ALA A 729 -35.68 12.68 -7.34
N ASP A 730 -35.03 11.50 -7.22
CA ASP A 730 -35.38 10.48 -6.22
C ASP A 730 -34.50 10.49 -4.96
N VAL A 731 -33.56 11.45 -4.80
CA VAL A 731 -32.65 11.50 -3.63
C VAL A 731 -32.72 12.84 -2.86
N THR A 732 -33.56 13.79 -3.26
CA THR A 732 -33.66 15.12 -2.59
C THR A 732 -35.09 15.53 -2.24
N GLY A 733 -35.94 14.58 -1.87
CA GLY A 733 -37.29 14.85 -1.37
C GLY A 733 -37.38 14.64 0.14
N GLU A 734 -36.75 15.52 0.93
CA GLU A 734 -37.14 15.90 2.31
C GLU A 734 -36.03 16.74 2.98
N ILE A 735 -35.76 17.95 2.45
CA ILE A 735 -35.25 19.05 3.26
C ILE A 735 -35.98 20.32 2.79
N SER A 736 -37.18 20.54 3.31
CA SER A 736 -37.82 21.85 3.34
C SER A 736 -38.73 21.97 4.56
N SER A 737 -38.12 22.12 5.73
CA SER A 737 -38.57 23.02 6.82
C SER A 737 -37.46 23.19 7.86
#